data_AF-R7HZ41-F1
#
_entry.id   AF-R7HZ41-F1
#
_cell.length_a   1.000
_cell.length_b   1.000
_cell.length_c   1.000
_cell.angle_alpha   90.00
_cell.angle_beta   90.00
_cell.angle_gamma   90.00
#
_symmetry.space_group_name_H-M   'P 1'
#
loop_
_entity.id
_entity.type
_entity.pdbx_description
1 polymer ?
#
loop_
_entity_poly.entity_id
_entity_poly.type
_entity_poly.pdbx_seq_one_letter_code
_entity_poly.pdbx_strand_id
1 'polypeptide(L)'
;MNKKQFLIATVAALLSVSSVSATDITGVTGNNGIFNIDPSHVNGDVGYRQYDNFNLSQGDIANLIFKYGNSRDIETFINLVNNGVKIDGILNTMRDGNFYNGHAVFITPGGMAIGASGVLNVGTLSVITPTEEKYNTLKGEYDARNYTNINNISNLLNNEANVGNITVEGKILARNGIQLRGGDIAVAEGGALINGIKSNQAFTDKSTALNDANALFNSLVNTDGIKTASAFTTNGSNIQIKSSGSTDIAGTVVNGAAKAGQANNGLYITSNGGTNISGLVQSTNELNVYNKAGALDITGTVKNEGANLNISNKGTDLTVNGKLSTDKDLAITNNGTGALTLGGSAVAQGANNIVNEGAGGMNITGAVNGGSIRIVNRGGKMVISNTADKVASAGTVRLENSGSGMEVGGVKSDSLVSIENKAGDLTVNGKVSVDDGAINILNSGSGKLAISSKGNVAGNGTVSIKNRGTNGMTIDGTVTNNGIDAETAINNEAGAMLVNGKIQNMGNMAIENRGNGTGLTFTKNATVTNEGQLKIKNYGNDGMTIVGDIDNTGRLTIYNDAGELALKNDSENSRGGSITNRDGALTIWSRNNSTGISTSTLSNITNEGAGYNLAIKHDGKTAEGSKGMDLQGTINSEGETAINNYSGDMYVSGDITSEGNLGIINRAGGGSMTLASDGTITNDTANTNIKNYGSGDMTVNNEITSGGRLNILANTGKLNLGGKVHNNSNGNLDANNGFYAAAREDGTGVNVTSGFSVDGQGQNLIKNISGSEGLRFEGNVNTSSSQTELYNMKGDMTVGGNINTTNGNAVILNKGDKLTANGTISSEKDVKVVNKGSVEADVENAQVTTPNEGNWFWEQLKKIFN
;
A
#
# COMPACT_ATOMS: atom_id res chain seq x y z
N MET A 1 -15.86 13.66 -32.21
CA MET A 1 -16.79 13.35 -33.33
C MET A 1 -17.70 12.21 -32.90
N ASN A 2 -19.02 12.35 -33.05
CA ASN A 2 -20.00 11.40 -32.49
C ASN A 2 -20.22 10.18 -33.43
N LYS A 3 -20.34 8.99 -32.85
CA LYS A 3 -20.42 7.64 -33.48
C LYS A 3 -21.43 7.49 -34.63
N LYS A 4 -22.37 8.44 -34.79
CA LYS A 4 -23.39 8.42 -35.85
C LYS A 4 -22.92 8.94 -37.21
N GLN A 5 -21.82 9.70 -37.31
CA GLN A 5 -21.34 10.19 -38.61
C GLN A 5 -20.45 9.18 -39.36
N PHE A 6 -19.84 8.21 -38.66
CA PHE A 6 -19.09 7.12 -39.30
C PHE A 6 -20.00 6.07 -39.94
N LEU A 7 -21.23 5.92 -39.43
CA LEU A 7 -22.25 4.99 -39.95
C LEU A 7 -22.95 5.49 -41.22
N ILE A 8 -22.81 6.76 -41.60
CA ILE A 8 -23.51 7.32 -42.77
C ILE A 8 -22.63 7.28 -44.04
N ALA A 9 -21.31 7.15 -43.92
CA ALA A 9 -20.43 6.97 -45.08
C ALA A 9 -20.36 5.49 -45.56
N THR A 10 -20.52 4.52 -44.66
CA THR A 10 -20.43 3.08 -44.98
C THR A 10 -21.76 2.45 -45.42
N VAL A 11 -22.90 3.02 -45.04
CA VAL A 11 -24.22 2.46 -45.44
C VAL A 11 -24.72 3.03 -46.78
N ALA A 12 -24.17 4.13 -47.27
CA ALA A 12 -24.50 4.65 -48.62
C ALA A 12 -23.93 3.78 -49.77
N ALA A 13 -23.08 2.79 -49.49
CA ALA A 13 -22.62 1.79 -50.46
C ALA A 13 -23.47 0.50 -50.46
N LEU A 14 -24.35 0.28 -49.47
CA LEU A 14 -25.09 -0.99 -49.34
C LEU A 14 -26.43 -1.06 -50.09
N LEU A 15 -26.73 -0.07 -50.96
CA LEU A 15 -27.87 -0.13 -51.89
C LEU A 15 -27.46 0.02 -53.36
N SER A 16 -26.21 -0.27 -53.72
CA SER A 16 -25.90 -0.62 -55.11
C SER A 16 -26.26 -2.08 -55.32
N VAL A 17 -27.33 -2.32 -56.07
CA VAL A 17 -27.59 -3.56 -56.79
C VAL A 17 -26.26 -4.11 -57.32
N SER A 18 -25.96 -5.37 -57.02
CA SER A 18 -24.80 -6.11 -57.52
C SER A 18 -24.87 -6.19 -59.06
N SER A 19 -24.38 -5.14 -59.72
CA SER A 19 -23.96 -5.21 -61.10
C SER A 19 -22.64 -5.96 -61.10
N VAL A 20 -22.64 -7.17 -61.66
CA VAL A 20 -21.42 -7.91 -61.96
C VAL A 20 -20.64 -7.05 -62.95
N SER A 21 -19.69 -6.26 -62.46
CA SER A 21 -18.73 -5.57 -63.34
C SER A 21 -17.84 -6.64 -63.95
N ALA A 22 -17.70 -6.66 -65.27
CA ALA A 22 -16.76 -7.56 -65.95
C ALA A 22 -15.32 -7.20 -65.57
N THR A 23 -14.41 -8.19 -65.61
CA THR A 23 -12.98 -7.94 -65.41
C THR A 23 -12.48 -6.92 -66.43
N ASP A 24 -11.84 -5.87 -65.93
CA ASP A 24 -11.24 -4.79 -66.73
C ASP A 24 -9.79 -4.57 -66.26
N ILE A 25 -8.86 -5.19 -66.98
CA ILE A 25 -7.42 -5.01 -66.80
C ILE A 25 -6.91 -4.39 -68.10
N THR A 26 -6.53 -3.10 -68.06
CA THR A 26 -6.23 -2.33 -69.26
C THR A 26 -5.17 -3.01 -70.14
N GLY A 27 -5.52 -3.24 -71.41
CA GLY A 27 -4.62 -3.84 -72.39
C GLY A 27 -4.36 -5.34 -72.20
N VAL A 28 -5.11 -6.04 -71.34
CA VAL A 28 -5.02 -7.50 -71.14
C VAL A 28 -6.34 -8.15 -71.53
N THR A 29 -6.28 -9.22 -72.34
CA THR A 29 -7.45 -10.02 -72.70
C THR A 29 -7.35 -11.39 -72.01
N GLY A 30 -8.39 -11.79 -71.29
CA GLY A 30 -8.46 -13.10 -70.65
C GLY A 30 -9.00 -14.18 -71.58
N ASN A 31 -8.65 -15.43 -71.30
CA ASN A 31 -9.23 -16.62 -71.91
C ASN A 31 -10.04 -17.39 -70.86
N ASN A 32 -11.35 -17.51 -71.05
CA ASN A 32 -12.27 -18.16 -70.11
C ASN A 32 -12.18 -17.65 -68.66
N GLY A 33 -11.91 -16.35 -68.47
CA GLY A 33 -11.75 -15.74 -67.16
C GLY A 33 -10.36 -15.94 -66.52
N ILE A 34 -9.38 -16.44 -67.29
CA ILE A 34 -7.97 -16.52 -66.89
C ILE A 34 -7.19 -15.47 -67.68
N PHE A 35 -6.54 -14.55 -66.99
CA PHE A 35 -5.81 -13.41 -67.52
C PHE A 35 -4.32 -13.59 -67.22
N ASN A 36 -3.55 -14.09 -68.19
CA ASN A 36 -2.09 -14.13 -68.08
C ASN A 36 -1.52 -12.76 -68.46
N ILE A 37 -0.73 -12.18 -67.56
CA ILE A 37 -0.25 -10.80 -67.66
C ILE A 37 1.26 -10.83 -67.79
N ASP A 38 1.77 -10.55 -68.99
CA ASP A 38 3.18 -10.39 -69.25
C ASP A 38 3.64 -8.93 -69.06
N PRO A 39 4.88 -8.68 -68.60
CA PRO A 39 5.45 -7.35 -68.56
C PRO A 39 5.57 -6.76 -69.99
N SER A 40 5.26 -5.48 -70.14
CA SER A 40 5.41 -4.76 -71.42
C SER A 40 6.85 -4.34 -71.67
N HIS A 41 7.59 -4.05 -70.60
CA HIS A 41 8.99 -3.65 -70.61
C HIS A 41 9.78 -4.36 -69.53
N VAL A 42 11.10 -4.41 -69.69
CA VAL A 42 12.05 -5.01 -68.73
C VAL A 42 13.32 -4.18 -68.60
N ASN A 43 13.84 -4.11 -67.38
CA ASN A 43 15.14 -3.51 -67.05
C ASN A 43 15.81 -4.34 -65.95
N GLY A 44 16.95 -4.98 -66.27
CA GLY A 44 17.52 -6.03 -65.41
C GLY A 44 16.50 -7.15 -65.11
N ASP A 45 16.38 -7.53 -63.85
CA ASP A 45 15.44 -8.57 -63.41
C ASP A 45 14.06 -8.00 -63.02
N VAL A 46 13.73 -6.78 -63.47
CA VAL A 46 12.46 -6.10 -63.19
C VAL A 46 11.63 -6.00 -64.47
N GLY A 47 10.38 -6.47 -64.41
CA GLY A 47 9.36 -6.27 -65.43
C GLY A 47 8.38 -5.15 -65.05
N TYR A 48 7.85 -4.46 -66.05
CA TYR A 48 6.96 -3.31 -65.86
C TYR A 48 5.74 -3.40 -66.76
N ARG A 49 4.59 -2.94 -66.25
CA ARG A 49 3.40 -2.69 -67.05
C ARG A 49 2.59 -1.55 -66.45
N GLN A 50 2.07 -0.67 -67.31
CA GLN A 50 1.15 0.39 -66.95
C GLN A 50 -0.29 0.02 -67.34
N TYR A 51 -1.24 0.46 -66.52
CA TYR A 51 -2.68 0.26 -66.69
C TYR A 51 -3.43 1.54 -66.32
N ASP A 52 -4.58 1.75 -66.95
CA ASP A 52 -5.53 2.75 -66.46
C ASP A 52 -6.35 2.17 -65.30
N ASN A 53 -6.89 0.96 -65.48
CA ASN A 53 -7.64 0.19 -64.48
C ASN A 53 -7.05 -1.21 -64.29
N PHE A 54 -7.13 -1.72 -63.06
CA PHE A 54 -6.86 -3.12 -62.74
C PHE A 54 -8.00 -3.67 -61.86
N ASN A 55 -9.08 -4.12 -62.49
CA ASN A 55 -10.27 -4.65 -61.85
C ASN A 55 -10.45 -6.14 -62.21
N LEU A 56 -10.19 -7.04 -61.26
CA LEU A 56 -10.38 -8.48 -61.42
C LEU A 56 -11.66 -8.94 -60.73
N SER A 57 -12.63 -9.44 -61.48
CA SER A 57 -13.94 -9.82 -60.96
C SER A 57 -13.95 -11.16 -60.24
N GLN A 58 -14.96 -11.37 -59.38
CA GLN A 58 -15.13 -12.62 -58.65
C GLN A 58 -15.15 -13.82 -59.58
N GLY A 59 -14.39 -14.85 -59.20
CA GLY A 59 -14.26 -16.07 -59.96
C GLY A 59 -13.22 -16.01 -61.07
N ASP A 60 -12.76 -14.84 -61.53
CA ASP A 60 -11.67 -14.77 -62.52
C ASP A 60 -10.29 -14.92 -61.87
N ILE A 61 -9.30 -15.34 -62.67
CA ILE A 61 -7.90 -15.53 -62.24
C ILE A 61 -6.99 -14.60 -63.05
N ALA A 62 -6.15 -13.83 -62.39
CA ALA A 62 -5.04 -13.11 -62.99
C ALA A 62 -3.71 -13.76 -62.61
N ASN A 63 -2.85 -14.05 -63.59
CA ASN A 63 -1.51 -14.57 -63.35
C ASN A 63 -0.48 -13.53 -63.79
N LEU A 64 0.22 -12.94 -62.83
CA LEU A 64 1.40 -12.12 -63.13
C LEU A 64 2.53 -13.06 -63.55
N ILE A 65 2.94 -12.98 -64.81
CA ILE A 65 3.95 -13.84 -65.39
C ILE A 65 5.33 -13.25 -65.13
N PHE A 66 6.12 -13.90 -64.27
CA PHE A 66 7.49 -13.51 -63.92
C PHE A 66 8.50 -13.97 -64.98
N LYS A 67 8.17 -13.67 -66.25
CA LYS A 67 8.96 -13.94 -67.44
C LYS A 67 8.62 -12.90 -68.51
N TYR A 68 9.62 -12.42 -69.24
CA TYR A 68 9.43 -11.55 -70.41
C TYR A 68 9.77 -12.33 -71.68
N GLY A 69 8.74 -12.57 -72.50
CA GLY A 69 8.84 -13.52 -73.61
C GLY A 69 9.17 -14.93 -73.12
N ASN A 70 9.81 -15.73 -73.97
CA ASN A 70 10.05 -17.15 -73.68
C ASN A 70 11.38 -17.45 -72.95
N SER A 71 12.25 -16.46 -72.72
CA SER A 71 13.63 -16.72 -72.30
C SER A 71 14.15 -15.88 -71.13
N ARG A 72 13.49 -14.78 -70.76
CA ARG A 72 14.01 -13.89 -69.70
C ARG A 72 13.16 -13.98 -68.44
N ASP A 73 13.72 -14.53 -67.39
CA ASP A 73 13.13 -14.54 -66.07
C ASP A 73 13.26 -13.15 -65.40
N ILE A 74 12.29 -12.78 -64.57
CA ILE A 74 12.30 -11.55 -63.77
C ILE A 74 11.97 -11.86 -62.31
N GLU A 75 12.56 -11.15 -61.36
CA GLU A 75 12.36 -11.34 -59.92
C GLU A 75 11.30 -10.37 -59.36
N THR A 76 11.12 -9.20 -60.00
CA THR A 76 10.16 -8.18 -59.59
C THR A 76 9.25 -7.78 -60.75
N PHE A 77 7.96 -7.65 -60.50
CA PHE A 77 6.99 -7.17 -61.48
C PHE A 77 6.27 -5.93 -60.93
N ILE A 78 6.59 -4.77 -61.50
CA ILE A 78 6.00 -3.47 -61.15
C ILE A 78 4.79 -3.15 -62.04
N ASN A 79 3.65 -2.95 -61.39
CA ASN A 79 2.36 -2.62 -62.00
C ASN A 79 2.01 -1.16 -61.64
N LEU A 80 2.05 -0.26 -62.61
CA LEU A 80 1.66 1.14 -62.44
C LEU A 80 0.19 1.29 -62.84
N VAL A 81 -0.70 1.66 -61.92
CA VAL A 81 -2.16 1.70 -62.17
C VAL A 81 -2.70 3.08 -61.85
N ASN A 82 -3.44 3.71 -62.76
CA ASN A 82 -3.86 5.10 -62.61
C ASN A 82 -5.05 5.26 -61.63
N ASN A 83 -6.16 4.56 -61.91
CA ASN A 83 -7.44 4.82 -61.25
C ASN A 83 -7.66 4.00 -59.97
N GLY A 84 -6.78 3.04 -59.66
CA GLY A 84 -6.95 2.12 -58.53
C GLY A 84 -6.93 0.65 -58.94
N VAL A 85 -6.76 -0.23 -57.95
CA VAL A 85 -6.73 -1.68 -58.11
C VAL A 85 -7.88 -2.31 -57.34
N LYS A 86 -8.70 -3.14 -57.98
CA LYS A 86 -9.76 -3.94 -57.33
C LYS A 86 -9.59 -5.42 -57.65
N ILE A 87 -9.50 -6.27 -56.63
CA ILE A 87 -9.34 -7.72 -56.76
C ILE A 87 -10.45 -8.44 -56.01
N ASP A 88 -11.49 -8.87 -56.73
CA ASP A 88 -12.54 -9.77 -56.26
C ASP A 88 -12.26 -11.24 -56.65
N GLY A 89 -11.37 -11.47 -57.63
CA GLY A 89 -10.89 -12.78 -58.08
C GLY A 89 -9.56 -13.22 -57.48
N ILE A 90 -8.81 -14.07 -58.18
CA ILE A 90 -7.55 -14.65 -57.67
C ILE A 90 -6.35 -14.16 -58.47
N LEU A 91 -5.39 -13.52 -57.81
CA LEU A 91 -4.15 -13.06 -58.39
C LEU A 91 -2.99 -13.97 -57.96
N ASN A 92 -2.31 -14.63 -58.91
CA ASN A 92 -1.13 -15.45 -58.65
C ASN A 92 0.15 -14.80 -59.21
N THR A 93 1.27 -14.99 -58.52
CA THR A 93 2.62 -14.82 -59.11
C THR A 93 3.07 -16.15 -59.71
N MET A 94 3.28 -16.19 -61.03
CA MET A 94 3.53 -17.43 -61.78
C MET A 94 4.82 -17.35 -62.59
N ARG A 95 5.55 -18.46 -62.69
CA ARG A 95 6.66 -18.64 -63.64
C ARG A 95 6.62 -20.07 -64.14
N ASP A 96 6.76 -20.26 -65.45
CA ASP A 96 6.80 -21.58 -66.10
C ASP A 96 5.65 -22.51 -65.67
N GLY A 97 4.43 -21.96 -65.58
CA GLY A 97 3.21 -22.69 -65.20
C GLY A 97 3.06 -23.01 -63.71
N ASN A 98 4.01 -22.64 -62.87
CA ASN A 98 4.00 -22.89 -61.43
C ASN A 98 3.89 -21.60 -60.64
N PHE A 99 3.44 -21.70 -59.39
CA PHE A 99 3.56 -20.60 -58.44
C PHE A 99 5.03 -20.24 -58.25
N TYR A 100 5.30 -18.94 -58.22
CA TYR A 100 6.65 -18.42 -58.12
C TYR A 100 6.75 -17.32 -57.06
N ASN A 101 7.84 -17.34 -56.30
CA ASN A 101 8.08 -16.46 -55.14
C ASN A 101 8.54 -15.04 -55.50
N GLY A 102 8.08 -14.52 -56.64
CA GLY A 102 8.44 -13.21 -57.15
C GLY A 102 7.84 -12.04 -56.36
N HIS A 103 8.43 -10.86 -56.51
CA HIS A 103 7.99 -9.62 -55.88
C HIS A 103 6.99 -8.88 -56.78
N ALA A 104 5.71 -8.96 -56.42
CA ALA A 104 4.66 -8.17 -57.05
C ALA A 104 4.60 -6.78 -56.41
N VAL A 105 4.72 -5.73 -57.24
CA VAL A 105 4.66 -4.33 -56.80
C VAL A 105 3.50 -3.65 -57.51
N PHE A 106 2.65 -2.98 -56.75
CA PHE A 106 1.58 -2.12 -57.26
C PHE A 106 1.85 -0.67 -56.84
N ILE A 107 1.90 0.24 -57.81
CA ILE A 107 2.04 1.68 -57.60
C ILE A 107 0.77 2.33 -58.14
N THR A 108 -0.06 2.89 -57.25
CA THR A 108 -1.41 3.36 -57.61
C THR A 108 -1.90 4.50 -56.71
N PRO A 109 -2.14 5.72 -57.23
CA PRO A 109 -2.64 6.83 -56.42
C PRO A 109 -4.10 6.60 -56.00
N GLY A 110 -4.86 5.81 -56.77
CA GLY A 110 -6.25 5.43 -56.47
C GLY A 110 -6.41 4.38 -55.36
N GLY A 111 -5.31 3.83 -54.83
CA GLY A 111 -5.37 2.80 -53.78
C GLY A 111 -5.62 1.39 -54.30
N MET A 112 -5.91 0.47 -53.38
CA MET A 112 -6.12 -0.96 -53.65
C MET A 112 -7.20 -1.57 -52.76
N ALA A 113 -8.17 -2.25 -53.36
CA ALA A 113 -9.20 -3.01 -52.66
C ALA A 113 -9.13 -4.49 -53.03
N ILE A 114 -9.02 -5.36 -52.04
CA ILE A 114 -9.17 -6.82 -52.17
C ILE A 114 -10.53 -7.17 -51.56
N GLY A 115 -11.53 -7.44 -52.40
CA GLY A 115 -12.89 -7.75 -51.96
C GLY A 115 -12.97 -9.09 -51.24
N ALA A 116 -14.11 -9.39 -50.62
CA ALA A 116 -14.28 -10.58 -49.76
C ALA A 116 -13.93 -11.93 -50.43
N SER A 117 -14.15 -12.07 -51.74
CA SER A 117 -13.75 -13.26 -52.52
C SER A 117 -12.34 -13.19 -53.11
N GLY A 118 -11.67 -12.05 -52.97
CA GLY A 118 -10.35 -11.80 -53.53
C GLY A 118 -9.25 -12.59 -52.83
N VAL A 119 -8.33 -13.15 -53.61
CA VAL A 119 -7.13 -13.83 -53.07
C VAL A 119 -5.89 -13.40 -53.83
N LEU A 120 -4.89 -12.91 -53.12
CA LEU A 120 -3.54 -12.68 -53.65
C LEU A 120 -2.64 -13.80 -53.17
N ASN A 121 -2.17 -14.63 -54.09
CA ASN A 121 -1.24 -15.73 -53.86
C ASN A 121 0.12 -15.34 -54.45
N VAL A 122 1.00 -14.81 -53.60
CA VAL A 122 2.19 -14.07 -54.03
C VAL A 122 3.46 -14.51 -53.32
N GLY A 123 4.62 -14.22 -53.91
CA GLY A 123 5.91 -14.29 -53.23
C GLY A 123 6.05 -13.17 -52.20
N THR A 124 6.37 -11.97 -52.66
CA THR A 124 6.35 -10.72 -51.89
C THR A 124 5.33 -9.76 -52.49
N LEU A 125 4.63 -8.98 -51.65
CA LEU A 125 3.75 -7.91 -52.10
C LEU A 125 4.24 -6.55 -51.59
N SER A 126 4.36 -5.57 -52.49
CA SER A 126 4.45 -4.16 -52.10
C SER A 126 3.35 -3.35 -52.77
N VAL A 127 2.57 -2.61 -51.97
CA VAL A 127 1.55 -1.68 -52.44
C VAL A 127 1.96 -0.27 -52.01
N ILE A 128 2.12 0.62 -52.97
CA ILE A 128 2.54 2.00 -52.80
C ILE A 128 1.45 2.87 -53.42
N THR A 129 0.98 3.87 -52.68
CA THR A 129 -0.14 4.72 -53.10
C THR A 129 0.26 6.18 -53.16
N PRO A 130 1.22 6.56 -54.02
CA PRO A 130 1.77 7.91 -54.02
C PRO A 130 0.70 8.96 -54.30
N THR A 131 0.98 10.24 -54.08
CA THR A 131 0.11 11.32 -54.56
C THR A 131 -0.06 11.24 -56.08
N GLU A 132 -1.17 11.76 -56.60
CA GLU A 132 -1.45 11.78 -58.04
C GLU A 132 -0.33 12.49 -58.82
N GLU A 133 0.19 13.60 -58.30
CA GLU A 133 1.35 14.32 -58.87
C GLU A 133 2.58 13.42 -58.99
N LYS A 134 2.92 12.71 -57.91
CA LYS A 134 4.07 11.81 -57.90
C LYS A 134 3.85 10.63 -58.84
N TYR A 135 2.65 10.06 -58.87
CA TYR A 135 2.31 9.00 -59.82
C TYR A 135 2.47 9.46 -61.27
N ASN A 136 1.96 10.64 -61.62
CA ASN A 136 2.07 11.20 -62.97
C ASN A 136 3.54 11.39 -63.40
N THR A 137 4.42 11.76 -62.45
CA THR A 137 5.86 11.80 -62.68
C THR A 137 6.42 10.41 -63.02
N LEU A 138 6.08 9.38 -62.22
CA LEU A 138 6.50 8.00 -62.46
C LEU A 138 5.92 7.43 -63.76
N LYS A 139 4.70 7.81 -64.13
CA LYS A 139 4.07 7.45 -65.41
C LYS A 139 4.84 8.05 -66.59
N GLY A 140 5.18 9.34 -66.53
CA GLY A 140 5.99 9.99 -67.56
C GLY A 140 7.39 9.37 -67.68
N GLU A 141 8.00 8.98 -66.56
CA GLU A 141 9.26 8.23 -66.53
C GLU A 141 9.15 6.84 -67.18
N TYR A 142 8.07 6.11 -66.90
CA TYR A 142 7.78 4.83 -67.54
C TYR A 142 7.65 4.98 -69.06
N ASP A 143 6.90 5.98 -69.53
CA ASP A 143 6.71 6.27 -70.97
C ASP A 143 8.04 6.65 -71.64
N ALA A 144 8.91 7.37 -70.93
CA ALA A 144 10.25 7.74 -71.36
C ALA A 144 11.29 6.60 -71.23
N ARG A 145 10.89 5.42 -70.72
CA ARG A 145 11.78 4.27 -70.42
C ARG A 145 12.91 4.61 -69.44
N ASN A 146 12.66 5.52 -68.51
CA ASN A 146 13.56 5.88 -67.42
C ASN A 146 13.06 5.23 -66.12
N TYR A 147 13.72 4.18 -65.65
CA TYR A 147 13.22 3.40 -64.51
C TYR A 147 13.88 3.75 -63.17
N THR A 148 14.71 4.80 -63.10
CA THR A 148 15.51 5.09 -61.90
C THR A 148 14.67 5.30 -60.64
N ASN A 149 13.63 6.15 -60.69
CA ASN A 149 12.80 6.40 -59.50
C ASN A 149 11.74 5.30 -59.30
N ILE A 150 11.23 4.70 -60.38
CA ILE A 150 10.30 3.56 -60.33
C ILE A 150 10.95 2.37 -59.61
N ASN A 151 12.24 2.10 -59.86
CA ASN A 151 12.99 1.02 -59.21
C ASN A 151 13.36 1.31 -57.77
N ASN A 152 13.29 2.58 -57.34
CA ASN A 152 13.59 2.95 -55.97
C ASN A 152 12.38 2.68 -55.05
N ILE A 153 11.94 1.42 -55.03
CA ILE A 153 10.79 0.92 -54.26
C ILE A 153 10.92 1.31 -52.79
N SER A 154 12.13 1.20 -52.22
CA SER A 154 12.39 1.60 -50.83
C SER A 154 12.13 3.08 -50.57
N ASN A 155 12.50 3.99 -51.49
CA ASN A 155 12.19 5.41 -51.37
C ASN A 155 10.69 5.67 -51.46
N LEU A 156 10.02 5.05 -52.44
CA LEU A 156 8.57 5.17 -52.63
C LEU A 156 7.78 4.69 -51.40
N LEU A 157 8.23 3.60 -50.78
CA LEU A 157 7.60 3.05 -49.58
C LEU A 157 7.79 3.93 -48.35
N ASN A 158 8.94 4.58 -48.22
CA ASN A 158 9.38 5.12 -46.93
C ASN A 158 9.42 6.65 -46.86
N ASN A 159 9.67 7.32 -47.98
CA ASN A 159 9.96 8.75 -48.06
C ASN A 159 8.94 9.54 -48.87
N GLU A 160 8.09 8.88 -49.67
CA GLU A 160 7.01 9.55 -50.41
C GLU A 160 5.71 9.61 -49.60
N ALA A 161 4.90 10.63 -49.86
CA ALA A 161 3.55 10.72 -49.34
C ALA A 161 2.65 9.68 -50.04
N ASN A 162 2.03 8.81 -49.25
CA ASN A 162 1.12 7.78 -49.72
C ASN A 162 -0.32 8.13 -49.28
N VAL A 163 -1.27 8.22 -50.20
CA VAL A 163 -2.59 8.83 -49.98
C VAL A 163 -3.77 7.95 -50.40
N GLY A 164 -3.57 6.95 -51.25
CA GLY A 164 -4.65 6.06 -51.69
C GLY A 164 -4.98 5.01 -50.64
N ASN A 165 -6.26 4.74 -50.40
CA ASN A 165 -6.68 3.79 -49.37
C ASN A 165 -6.39 2.33 -49.78
N ILE A 166 -6.08 1.49 -48.79
CA ILE A 166 -5.89 0.05 -48.99
C ILE A 166 -6.90 -0.71 -48.13
N THR A 167 -7.78 -1.50 -48.74
CA THR A 167 -8.78 -2.31 -48.02
C THR A 167 -8.60 -3.78 -48.36
N VAL A 168 -8.56 -4.63 -47.34
CA VAL A 168 -8.44 -6.09 -47.46
C VAL A 168 -9.62 -6.77 -46.78
N GLU A 169 -10.62 -7.17 -47.56
CA GLU A 169 -11.73 -8.04 -47.15
C GLU A 169 -11.46 -9.51 -47.49
N GLY A 170 -10.62 -9.76 -48.50
CA GLY A 170 -10.17 -11.08 -48.93
C GLY A 170 -8.86 -11.54 -48.27
N LYS A 171 -8.06 -12.35 -48.97
CA LYS A 171 -6.85 -12.98 -48.41
C LYS A 171 -5.59 -12.61 -49.17
N ILE A 172 -4.53 -12.27 -48.46
CA ILE A 172 -3.16 -12.14 -48.99
C ILE A 172 -2.32 -13.26 -48.40
N LEU A 173 -1.88 -14.17 -49.26
CA LEU A 173 -1.09 -15.35 -48.95
C LEU A 173 0.32 -15.16 -49.53
N ALA A 174 1.24 -14.70 -48.70
CA ALA A 174 2.61 -14.34 -49.07
C ALA A 174 3.66 -15.30 -48.49
N ARG A 175 4.81 -15.38 -49.17
CA ARG A 175 5.94 -16.24 -48.79
C ARG A 175 7.09 -15.41 -48.22
N ASN A 176 7.36 -14.27 -48.84
CA ASN A 176 8.57 -13.48 -48.66
C ASN A 176 8.27 -12.00 -48.33
N GLY A 177 7.14 -11.72 -47.71
CA GLY A 177 6.84 -10.42 -47.10
C GLY A 177 5.67 -9.67 -47.72
N ILE A 178 5.14 -8.74 -46.94
CA ILE A 178 4.03 -7.87 -47.34
C ILE A 178 4.33 -6.44 -46.88
N GLN A 179 4.24 -5.47 -47.77
CA GLN A 179 4.46 -4.06 -47.47
C GLN A 179 3.33 -3.23 -48.03
N LEU A 180 2.52 -2.65 -47.14
CA LEU A 180 1.40 -1.79 -47.50
C LEU A 180 1.70 -0.34 -47.10
N ARG A 181 1.56 0.58 -48.05
CA ARG A 181 1.72 2.03 -47.87
C ARG A 181 0.51 2.75 -48.45
N GLY A 182 -0.34 3.24 -47.56
CA GLY A 182 -1.68 3.73 -47.87
C GLY A 182 -1.99 5.09 -47.28
N GLY A 183 -3.07 5.70 -47.77
CA GLY A 183 -3.92 6.67 -47.07
C GLY A 183 -4.43 6.07 -45.76
N ASP A 184 -5.68 5.61 -45.74
CA ASP A 184 -6.17 4.68 -44.72
C ASP A 184 -5.84 3.23 -45.11
N ILE A 185 -5.59 2.36 -44.12
CA ILE A 185 -5.40 0.92 -44.35
C ILE A 185 -6.36 0.12 -43.47
N ALA A 186 -7.20 -0.70 -44.09
CA ALA A 186 -8.18 -1.53 -43.39
C ALA A 186 -8.03 -3.02 -43.75
N VAL A 187 -8.07 -3.88 -42.75
CA VAL A 187 -8.20 -5.33 -42.86
C VAL A 187 -9.54 -5.68 -42.24
N ALA A 188 -10.56 -5.84 -43.07
CA ALA A 188 -11.93 -6.03 -42.62
C ALA A 188 -12.12 -7.40 -41.93
N GLU A 189 -13.27 -7.57 -41.27
CA GLU A 189 -13.66 -8.87 -40.73
C GLU A 189 -13.68 -9.92 -41.85
N GLY A 190 -13.07 -11.08 -41.62
CA GLY A 190 -12.86 -12.12 -42.63
C GLY A 190 -11.65 -11.91 -43.56
N GLY A 191 -11.10 -10.69 -43.60
CA GLY A 191 -9.88 -10.36 -44.33
C GLY A 191 -8.61 -10.92 -43.67
N ALA A 192 -7.57 -11.20 -44.47
CA ALA A 192 -6.34 -11.76 -43.94
C ALA A 192 -5.06 -11.34 -44.67
N LEU A 193 -3.98 -11.18 -43.91
CA LEU A 193 -2.60 -11.10 -44.39
C LEU A 193 -1.75 -12.17 -43.71
N ILE A 194 -1.21 -13.09 -44.47
CA ILE A 194 -0.35 -14.16 -43.96
C ILE A 194 0.97 -14.15 -44.71
N ASN A 195 2.08 -14.12 -43.98
CA ASN A 195 3.42 -14.20 -44.53
C ASN A 195 4.20 -15.42 -44.00
N GLY A 196 5.11 -15.93 -44.83
CA GLY A 196 5.99 -17.06 -44.52
C GLY A 196 5.40 -18.41 -44.88
N ILE A 197 4.35 -18.48 -45.69
CA ILE A 197 3.67 -19.73 -46.02
C ILE A 197 4.65 -20.69 -46.71
N LYS A 198 4.71 -21.96 -46.28
CA LYS A 198 5.56 -22.98 -46.91
C LYS A 198 4.95 -23.59 -48.19
N SER A 199 3.63 -23.60 -48.30
CA SER A 199 2.93 -24.11 -49.48
C SER A 199 3.25 -23.29 -50.73
N ASN A 200 3.62 -23.97 -51.82
CA ASN A 200 3.83 -23.40 -53.15
C ASN A 200 2.65 -23.69 -54.09
N GLN A 201 1.44 -23.88 -53.54
CA GLN A 201 0.24 -24.12 -54.35
C GLN A 201 -0.10 -22.89 -55.21
N ALA A 202 -0.25 -23.12 -56.52
CA ALA A 202 -0.87 -22.16 -57.43
C ALA A 202 -2.38 -22.42 -57.49
N PHE A 203 -3.17 -21.36 -57.58
CA PHE A 203 -4.63 -21.47 -57.70
C PHE A 203 -5.05 -21.17 -59.14
N THR A 204 -4.91 -22.16 -60.03
CA THR A 204 -5.05 -21.99 -61.49
C THR A 204 -6.39 -22.48 -62.05
N ASP A 205 -7.14 -23.30 -61.31
CA ASP A 205 -8.46 -23.79 -61.73
C ASP A 205 -9.56 -22.85 -61.21
N LYS A 206 -10.18 -22.12 -62.13
CA LYS A 206 -11.25 -21.16 -61.88
C LYS A 206 -12.37 -21.71 -60.97
N SER A 207 -12.67 -23.00 -61.09
CA SER A 207 -13.80 -23.64 -60.40
C SER A 207 -13.53 -23.99 -58.93
N THR A 208 -12.27 -24.24 -58.57
CA THR A 208 -11.88 -24.71 -57.22
C THR A 208 -11.00 -23.71 -56.47
N ALA A 209 -10.35 -22.79 -57.18
CA ALA A 209 -9.28 -21.95 -56.66
C ALA A 209 -9.66 -21.14 -55.40
N LEU A 210 -10.89 -20.62 -55.30
CA LEU A 210 -11.33 -19.91 -54.08
C LEU A 210 -11.49 -20.86 -52.89
N ASN A 211 -12.04 -22.06 -53.11
CA ASN A 211 -12.20 -23.07 -52.08
C ASN A 211 -10.83 -23.58 -51.61
N ASP A 212 -9.91 -23.83 -52.54
CA ASP A 212 -8.55 -24.27 -52.24
C ASP A 212 -7.78 -23.20 -51.44
N ALA A 213 -7.93 -21.92 -51.79
CA ALA A 213 -7.33 -20.82 -51.04
C ALA A 213 -7.89 -20.71 -49.61
N ASN A 214 -9.21 -20.88 -49.45
CA ASN A 214 -9.85 -20.92 -48.14
C ASN A 214 -9.39 -22.13 -47.32
N ALA A 215 -9.25 -23.30 -47.94
CA ALA A 215 -8.76 -24.51 -47.29
C ALA A 215 -7.31 -24.33 -46.82
N LEU A 216 -6.45 -23.73 -47.64
CA LEU A 216 -5.08 -23.40 -47.25
C LEU A 216 -5.08 -22.43 -46.06
N PHE A 217 -5.83 -21.33 -46.12
CA PHE A 217 -5.93 -20.39 -45.01
C PHE A 217 -6.36 -21.06 -43.68
N ASN A 218 -7.43 -21.86 -43.71
CA ASN A 218 -7.93 -22.59 -42.53
C ASN A 218 -6.97 -23.68 -42.00
N SER A 219 -5.97 -24.06 -42.79
CA SER A 219 -4.87 -24.93 -42.35
C SER A 219 -3.75 -24.16 -41.64
N LEU A 220 -3.59 -22.86 -41.91
CA LEU A 220 -2.50 -22.03 -41.41
C LEU A 220 -2.83 -21.38 -40.06
N VAL A 221 -4.05 -20.87 -39.91
CA VAL A 221 -4.46 -20.07 -38.74
C VAL A 221 -5.83 -20.49 -38.21
N ASN A 222 -6.10 -20.14 -36.96
CA ASN A 222 -7.40 -20.26 -36.29
C ASN A 222 -7.64 -19.01 -35.43
N THR A 223 -8.65 -19.05 -34.56
CA THR A 223 -8.98 -17.94 -33.64
C THR A 223 -7.89 -17.62 -32.62
N ASP A 224 -6.99 -18.56 -32.33
CA ASP A 224 -5.91 -18.41 -31.34
C ASP A 224 -4.56 -18.01 -31.97
N GLY A 225 -4.49 -17.95 -33.31
CA GLY A 225 -3.26 -17.67 -34.02
C GLY A 225 -2.85 -18.70 -35.06
N ILE A 226 -1.54 -18.86 -35.21
CA ILE A 226 -0.90 -19.91 -36.00
C ILE A 226 -1.36 -21.29 -35.50
N LYS A 227 -1.98 -22.06 -36.39
CA LYS A 227 -2.47 -23.42 -36.10
C LYS A 227 -1.35 -24.45 -36.07
N THR A 228 -0.37 -24.30 -36.97
CA THR A 228 0.75 -25.25 -37.11
C THR A 228 2.01 -24.51 -37.55
N ALA A 229 2.97 -24.36 -36.64
CA ALA A 229 4.20 -23.61 -36.90
C ALA A 229 5.02 -24.17 -38.09
N SER A 230 4.99 -25.48 -38.32
CA SER A 230 5.71 -26.13 -39.42
C SER A 230 5.12 -25.83 -40.82
N ALA A 231 3.95 -25.19 -40.89
CA ALA A 231 3.36 -24.69 -42.13
C ALA A 231 4.03 -23.39 -42.62
N PHE A 232 4.95 -22.83 -41.83
CA PHE A 232 5.67 -21.59 -42.13
C PHE A 232 7.17 -21.83 -42.34
N THR A 233 7.79 -20.98 -43.18
CA THR A 233 9.23 -20.97 -43.47
C THR A 233 9.87 -19.75 -42.80
N THR A 234 10.89 -19.98 -41.99
CA THR A 234 11.65 -18.94 -41.27
C THR A 234 12.71 -18.30 -42.18
N ASN A 235 12.25 -17.46 -43.12
CA ASN A 235 13.12 -16.79 -44.10
C ASN A 235 13.60 -15.39 -43.67
N GLY A 236 13.04 -14.82 -42.59
CA GLY A 236 13.38 -13.50 -42.08
C GLY A 236 12.62 -12.35 -42.77
N SER A 237 11.62 -12.64 -43.59
CA SER A 237 10.77 -11.60 -44.19
C SER A 237 9.77 -11.03 -43.18
N ASN A 238 9.20 -9.87 -43.51
CA ASN A 238 8.33 -9.10 -42.60
C ASN A 238 6.99 -8.75 -43.21
N ILE A 239 6.08 -8.31 -42.34
CA ILE A 239 4.89 -7.56 -42.74
C ILE A 239 5.05 -6.12 -42.24
N GLN A 240 4.83 -5.14 -43.11
CA GLN A 240 4.85 -3.72 -42.76
C GLN A 240 3.58 -3.04 -43.25
N ILE A 241 2.78 -2.55 -42.31
CA ILE A 241 1.58 -1.75 -42.57
C ILE A 241 1.90 -0.33 -42.13
N LYS A 242 1.99 0.62 -43.07
CA LYS A 242 2.23 2.04 -42.75
C LYS A 242 1.22 2.92 -43.46
N SER A 243 0.32 3.49 -42.66
CA SER A 243 -0.79 4.35 -43.06
C SER A 243 -0.44 5.82 -42.84
N SER A 244 -0.76 6.69 -43.80
CA SER A 244 -0.67 8.15 -43.63
C SER A 244 -1.92 8.73 -42.96
N GLY A 245 -3.03 7.99 -43.00
CA GLY A 245 -4.27 8.19 -42.26
C GLY A 245 -4.39 7.14 -41.14
N SER A 246 -5.57 6.54 -41.00
CA SER A 246 -5.91 5.57 -39.95
C SER A 246 -5.59 4.13 -40.35
N THR A 247 -5.49 3.25 -39.35
CA THR A 247 -5.33 1.79 -39.53
C THR A 247 -6.44 1.07 -38.80
N ASP A 248 -7.17 0.17 -39.46
CA ASP A 248 -8.22 -0.66 -38.85
C ASP A 248 -7.98 -2.14 -39.15
N ILE A 249 -7.83 -2.97 -38.13
CA ILE A 249 -7.58 -4.42 -38.27
C ILE A 249 -8.66 -5.17 -37.51
N ALA A 250 -9.73 -5.52 -38.21
CA ALA A 250 -10.77 -6.43 -37.76
C ALA A 250 -10.50 -7.89 -38.17
N GLY A 251 -9.68 -8.10 -39.21
CA GLY A 251 -9.30 -9.41 -39.72
C GLY A 251 -8.07 -10.04 -39.06
N THR A 252 -7.37 -10.91 -39.80
CA THR A 252 -6.20 -11.66 -39.32
C THR A 252 -4.91 -11.20 -39.98
N VAL A 253 -3.90 -10.84 -39.20
CA VAL A 253 -2.56 -10.47 -39.68
C VAL A 253 -1.51 -11.34 -39.00
N VAL A 254 -0.84 -12.21 -39.75
CA VAL A 254 0.10 -13.19 -39.21
C VAL A 254 1.41 -13.18 -39.98
N ASN A 255 2.51 -12.86 -39.28
CA ASN A 255 3.86 -13.05 -39.79
C ASN A 255 4.50 -14.29 -39.16
N GLY A 256 4.43 -15.43 -39.86
CA GLY A 256 5.09 -16.67 -39.44
C GLY A 256 6.52 -16.82 -39.99
N ALA A 257 7.01 -15.83 -40.74
CA ALA A 257 8.25 -15.93 -41.52
C ALA A 257 9.52 -15.57 -40.74
N ALA A 258 9.42 -15.26 -39.45
CA ALA A 258 10.51 -14.70 -38.68
C ALA A 258 11.75 -15.61 -38.59
N LYS A 259 12.94 -15.00 -38.46
CA LYS A 259 14.22 -15.73 -38.35
C LYS A 259 15.18 -15.08 -37.35
N ALA A 260 15.49 -15.75 -36.25
CA ALA A 260 16.38 -15.23 -35.21
C ALA A 260 17.69 -14.65 -35.77
N GLY A 261 18.13 -13.50 -35.22
CA GLY A 261 19.37 -12.83 -35.60
C GLY A 261 19.32 -11.98 -36.88
N GLN A 262 18.18 -11.91 -37.57
CA GLN A 262 17.98 -10.98 -38.69
C GLN A 262 17.27 -9.70 -38.22
N ALA A 263 17.73 -8.54 -38.68
CA ALA A 263 17.06 -7.28 -38.41
C ALA A 263 15.79 -7.14 -39.28
N ASN A 264 14.78 -6.42 -38.78
CA ASN A 264 13.57 -6.09 -39.53
C ASN A 264 12.78 -7.30 -40.06
N ASN A 265 12.63 -8.38 -39.30
CA ASN A 265 11.98 -9.63 -39.73
C ASN A 265 10.63 -9.91 -39.03
N GLY A 266 10.04 -8.86 -38.45
CA GLY A 266 8.83 -8.92 -37.64
C GLY A 266 7.56 -8.44 -38.35
N LEU A 267 6.59 -7.99 -37.55
CA LEU A 267 5.39 -7.32 -38.00
C LEU A 267 5.35 -5.90 -37.43
N TYR A 268 5.26 -4.91 -38.32
CA TYR A 268 5.32 -3.50 -37.98
C TYR A 268 4.06 -2.79 -38.47
N ILE A 269 3.29 -2.23 -37.55
CA ILE A 269 2.09 -1.42 -37.84
C ILE A 269 2.41 0.02 -37.43
N THR A 270 2.26 0.96 -38.35
CA THR A 270 2.45 2.39 -38.09
C THR A 270 1.32 3.20 -38.70
N SER A 271 0.66 4.03 -37.89
CA SER A 271 -0.45 4.89 -38.33
C SER A 271 -0.13 6.35 -38.03
N ASN A 272 -0.46 7.27 -38.95
CA ASN A 272 -0.35 8.72 -38.76
C ASN A 272 -1.71 9.37 -38.40
N GLY A 273 -2.79 8.61 -38.43
CA GLY A 273 -4.10 8.85 -37.81
C GLY A 273 -4.33 7.84 -36.68
N GLY A 274 -5.57 7.43 -36.41
CA GLY A 274 -5.88 6.45 -35.35
C GLY A 274 -5.56 5.01 -35.72
N THR A 275 -5.54 4.12 -34.73
CA THR A 275 -5.36 2.67 -34.94
C THR A 275 -6.41 1.89 -34.14
N ASN A 276 -7.16 1.02 -34.81
CA ASN A 276 -8.08 0.09 -34.17
C ASN A 276 -7.68 -1.36 -34.50
N ILE A 277 -7.57 -2.23 -33.48
CA ILE A 277 -7.30 -3.66 -33.64
C ILE A 277 -8.37 -4.44 -32.89
N SER A 278 -9.40 -4.88 -33.61
CA SER A 278 -10.46 -5.76 -33.10
C SER A 278 -10.26 -7.23 -33.48
N GLY A 279 -9.40 -7.50 -34.46
CA GLY A 279 -9.06 -8.84 -34.95
C GLY A 279 -7.82 -9.45 -34.29
N LEU A 280 -7.17 -10.35 -35.03
CA LEU A 280 -5.97 -11.07 -34.60
C LEU A 280 -4.73 -10.51 -35.30
N VAL A 281 -3.73 -10.14 -34.52
CA VAL A 281 -2.40 -9.74 -34.99
C VAL A 281 -1.37 -10.62 -34.32
N GLN A 282 -0.60 -11.38 -35.09
CA GLN A 282 0.45 -12.26 -34.57
C GLN A 282 1.77 -12.16 -35.35
N SER A 283 2.88 -12.25 -34.62
CA SER A 283 4.22 -12.49 -35.17
C SER A 283 4.95 -13.59 -34.39
N THR A 284 5.95 -14.20 -35.02
CA THR A 284 6.89 -15.16 -34.40
C THR A 284 8.27 -14.54 -34.11
N ASN A 285 8.36 -13.20 -34.13
CA ASN A 285 9.49 -12.36 -33.69
C ASN A 285 8.97 -10.91 -33.51
N GLU A 286 9.80 -9.85 -33.52
CA GLU A 286 9.38 -8.47 -33.22
C GLU A 286 7.97 -8.09 -33.72
N LEU A 287 7.12 -7.62 -32.81
CA LEU A 287 5.80 -7.11 -33.12
C LEU A 287 5.67 -5.71 -32.55
N ASN A 288 5.58 -4.72 -33.44
CA ASN A 288 5.53 -3.31 -33.08
C ASN A 288 4.27 -2.65 -33.62
N VAL A 289 3.43 -2.13 -32.73
CA VAL A 289 2.30 -1.26 -33.08
C VAL A 289 2.65 0.15 -32.64
N TYR A 290 2.78 1.07 -33.60
CA TYR A 290 3.16 2.46 -33.35
C TYR A 290 2.16 3.43 -33.95
N ASN A 291 1.31 3.99 -33.09
CA ASN A 291 0.29 4.96 -33.47
C ASN A 291 0.81 6.38 -33.24
N LYS A 292 0.92 7.22 -34.28
CA LYS A 292 1.51 8.56 -34.15
C LYS A 292 0.50 9.66 -33.81
N ALA A 293 -0.77 9.51 -34.18
CA ALA A 293 -1.83 10.49 -33.89
C ALA A 293 -3.14 9.77 -33.58
N GLY A 294 -4.19 10.46 -33.15
CA GLY A 294 -5.48 9.82 -32.82
C GLY A 294 -5.41 8.77 -31.68
N ALA A 295 -6.51 8.06 -31.45
CA ALA A 295 -6.54 7.00 -30.43
C ALA A 295 -5.96 5.69 -30.97
N LEU A 296 -5.39 4.88 -30.07
CA LEU A 296 -5.04 3.49 -30.31
C LEU A 296 -5.94 2.59 -29.45
N ASP A 297 -6.85 1.87 -30.10
CA ASP A 297 -7.81 0.97 -29.46
C ASP A 297 -7.54 -0.49 -29.84
N ILE A 298 -7.38 -1.35 -28.84
CA ILE A 298 -7.16 -2.79 -29.02
C ILE A 298 -8.27 -3.54 -28.27
N THR A 299 -9.21 -4.11 -29.02
CA THR A 299 -10.29 -4.97 -28.49
C THR A 299 -10.08 -6.45 -28.85
N GLY A 300 -9.25 -6.73 -29.86
CA GLY A 300 -8.89 -8.06 -30.33
C GLY A 300 -7.67 -8.65 -29.64
N THR A 301 -6.95 -9.53 -30.35
CA THR A 301 -5.75 -10.20 -29.83
C THR A 301 -4.51 -9.73 -30.57
N VAL A 302 -3.52 -9.23 -29.83
CA VAL A 302 -2.16 -8.97 -30.33
C VAL A 302 -1.20 -9.90 -29.61
N LYS A 303 -0.64 -10.86 -30.33
CA LYS A 303 0.15 -11.96 -29.78
C LYS A 303 1.53 -11.98 -30.41
N ASN A 304 2.56 -12.16 -29.58
CA ASN A 304 3.90 -12.43 -30.07
C ASN A 304 4.45 -13.73 -29.50
N GLU A 305 5.21 -14.46 -30.30
CA GLU A 305 5.93 -15.66 -29.88
C GLU A 305 7.40 -15.51 -30.31
N GLY A 306 8.35 -15.74 -29.41
CA GLY A 306 9.78 -15.69 -29.70
C GLY A 306 10.48 -14.34 -29.52
N ALA A 307 9.77 -13.23 -29.29
CA ALA A 307 10.36 -11.90 -29.10
C ALA A 307 9.48 -10.91 -28.33
N ASN A 308 10.01 -9.70 -28.10
CA ASN A 308 9.30 -8.64 -27.39
C ASN A 308 8.08 -8.12 -28.19
N LEU A 309 7.03 -7.76 -27.47
CA LEU A 309 5.84 -7.11 -28.01
C LEU A 309 5.87 -5.63 -27.58
N ASN A 310 5.83 -4.71 -28.53
CA ASN A 310 5.85 -3.28 -28.25
C ASN A 310 4.58 -2.58 -28.78
N ILE A 311 3.85 -1.94 -27.89
CA ILE A 311 2.67 -1.11 -28.19
C ILE A 311 3.00 0.32 -27.80
N SER A 312 2.97 1.24 -28.76
CA SER A 312 3.28 2.66 -28.52
C SER A 312 2.26 3.58 -29.18
N ASN A 313 1.77 4.54 -28.42
CA ASN A 313 0.87 5.59 -28.88
C ASN A 313 1.49 6.98 -28.62
N LYS A 314 1.49 7.87 -29.62
CA LYS A 314 1.82 9.30 -29.49
C LYS A 314 0.62 10.21 -29.74
N GLY A 315 -0.55 9.64 -30.03
CA GLY A 315 -1.77 10.39 -30.29
C GLY A 315 -2.49 10.80 -29.00
N THR A 316 -3.73 10.37 -28.82
CA THR A 316 -4.55 10.72 -27.65
C THR A 316 -4.58 9.60 -26.61
N ASP A 317 -5.63 8.76 -26.63
CA ASP A 317 -5.85 7.67 -25.68
C ASP A 317 -5.25 6.36 -26.19
N LEU A 318 -4.79 5.53 -25.27
CA LEU A 318 -4.41 4.14 -25.52
C LEU A 318 -5.33 3.22 -24.70
N THR A 319 -6.20 2.48 -25.39
CA THR A 319 -7.16 1.57 -24.76
C THR A 319 -6.85 0.13 -25.14
N VAL A 320 -6.71 -0.75 -24.15
CA VAL A 320 -6.56 -2.19 -24.34
C VAL A 320 -7.69 -2.90 -23.59
N ASN A 321 -8.75 -3.25 -24.30
CA ASN A 321 -9.84 -4.09 -23.80
C ASN A 321 -9.73 -5.55 -24.28
N GLY A 322 -8.83 -5.81 -25.23
CA GLY A 322 -8.51 -7.13 -25.77
C GLY A 322 -7.37 -7.84 -25.04
N LYS A 323 -6.66 -8.71 -25.74
CA LYS A 323 -5.54 -9.52 -25.22
C LYS A 323 -4.22 -9.12 -25.86
N LEU A 324 -3.24 -8.78 -25.03
CA LEU A 324 -1.84 -8.68 -25.39
C LEU A 324 -1.09 -9.85 -24.75
N SER A 325 -0.33 -10.61 -25.53
CA SER A 325 0.45 -11.72 -24.98
C SER A 325 1.80 -11.92 -25.65
N THR A 326 2.85 -12.20 -24.87
CA THR A 326 4.18 -12.61 -25.35
C THR A 326 4.87 -13.58 -24.39
N ASP A 327 5.72 -14.45 -24.92
CA ASP A 327 6.64 -15.32 -24.17
C ASP A 327 7.96 -14.63 -23.79
N LYS A 328 8.14 -13.35 -24.17
CA LYS A 328 9.26 -12.48 -23.79
C LYS A 328 8.74 -11.25 -23.06
N ASP A 329 9.31 -10.07 -23.32
CA ASP A 329 8.93 -8.83 -22.66
C ASP A 329 7.80 -8.11 -23.40
N LEU A 330 6.88 -7.53 -22.64
CA LEU A 330 5.82 -6.65 -23.13
C LEU A 330 6.13 -5.21 -22.74
N ALA A 331 6.12 -4.31 -23.71
CA ALA A 331 6.19 -2.87 -23.48
C ALA A 331 4.93 -2.18 -24.00
N ILE A 332 4.26 -1.41 -23.13
CA ILE A 332 3.10 -0.58 -23.47
C ILE A 332 3.43 0.85 -23.10
N THR A 333 3.37 1.78 -24.05
CA THR A 333 3.71 3.19 -23.80
C THR A 333 2.71 4.13 -24.46
N ASN A 334 2.02 4.93 -23.65
CA ASN A 334 1.25 6.07 -24.12
C ASN A 334 2.05 7.37 -23.91
N ASN A 335 2.71 7.83 -24.98
CA ASN A 335 3.36 9.12 -25.11
C ASN A 335 2.40 10.22 -25.65
N GLY A 336 1.11 9.90 -25.76
CA GLY A 336 0.07 10.80 -26.19
C GLY A 336 -0.41 11.76 -25.10
N THR A 337 -1.42 12.58 -25.41
CA THR A 337 -1.97 13.55 -24.45
C THR A 337 -3.06 12.96 -23.54
N GLY A 338 -3.62 11.81 -23.91
CA GLY A 338 -4.81 11.20 -23.28
C GLY A 338 -4.50 10.25 -22.14
N ALA A 339 -5.43 9.35 -21.87
CA ALA A 339 -5.33 8.32 -20.82
C ALA A 339 -4.79 7.00 -21.37
N LEU A 340 -4.21 6.18 -20.48
CA LEU A 340 -3.92 4.77 -20.74
C LEU A 340 -4.91 3.88 -19.96
N THR A 341 -5.72 3.10 -20.68
CA THR A 341 -6.70 2.19 -20.09
C THR A 341 -6.37 0.73 -20.42
N LEU A 342 -6.24 -0.11 -19.41
CA LEU A 342 -6.09 -1.56 -19.52
C LEU A 342 -7.31 -2.24 -18.91
N GLY A 343 -8.31 -2.51 -19.74
CA GLY A 343 -9.52 -3.26 -19.36
C GLY A 343 -9.46 -4.76 -19.65
N GLY A 344 -8.60 -5.17 -20.58
CA GLY A 344 -8.45 -6.55 -21.04
C GLY A 344 -7.34 -7.33 -20.34
N SER A 345 -6.43 -7.95 -21.10
CA SER A 345 -5.28 -8.67 -20.54
C SER A 345 -3.96 -8.26 -21.19
N ALA A 346 -2.93 -8.09 -20.37
CA ALA A 346 -1.55 -7.81 -20.78
C ALA A 346 -0.63 -8.83 -20.11
N VAL A 347 -0.21 -9.86 -20.85
CA VAL A 347 0.49 -11.03 -20.31
C VAL A 347 1.87 -11.17 -20.95
N ALA A 348 2.91 -11.18 -20.14
CA ALA A 348 4.27 -11.50 -20.53
C ALA A 348 4.79 -12.69 -19.71
N GLN A 349 5.59 -13.59 -20.30
CA GLN A 349 6.42 -14.51 -19.50
C GLN A 349 7.68 -13.80 -18.97
N GLY A 350 8.19 -12.82 -19.72
CA GLY A 350 9.27 -11.91 -19.30
C GLY A 350 8.75 -10.71 -18.51
N ALA A 351 9.41 -9.56 -18.67
CA ALA A 351 9.02 -8.32 -18.02
C ALA A 351 7.80 -7.68 -18.70
N ASN A 352 6.94 -7.03 -17.92
CA ASN A 352 5.82 -6.24 -18.39
C ASN A 352 6.02 -4.78 -17.95
N ASN A 353 6.35 -3.91 -18.91
CA ASN A 353 6.66 -2.51 -18.67
C ASN A 353 5.60 -1.61 -19.28
N ILE A 354 4.83 -0.91 -18.43
CA ILE A 354 3.70 -0.09 -18.81
C ILE A 354 3.97 1.36 -18.39
N VAL A 355 3.90 2.27 -19.35
CA VAL A 355 4.20 3.70 -19.13
C VAL A 355 3.10 4.57 -19.73
N ASN A 356 2.60 5.51 -18.95
CA ASN A 356 1.75 6.60 -19.44
C ASN A 356 2.39 7.95 -19.14
N GLU A 357 2.69 8.70 -20.20
CA GLU A 357 3.14 10.08 -20.15
C GLU A 357 1.96 11.08 -20.28
N GLY A 358 0.81 10.61 -20.75
CA GLY A 358 -0.36 11.44 -21.01
C GLY A 358 -1.05 11.97 -19.75
N ALA A 359 -1.60 13.18 -19.85
CA ALA A 359 -2.24 13.88 -18.74
C ALA A 359 -3.58 13.25 -18.29
N GLY A 360 -4.16 12.36 -19.09
CA GLY A 360 -5.45 11.73 -18.82
C GLY A 360 -5.45 10.70 -17.68
N GLY A 361 -4.29 10.34 -17.14
CA GLY A 361 -4.19 9.32 -16.10
C GLY A 361 -4.09 7.90 -16.65
N MET A 362 -4.06 6.95 -15.72
CA MET A 362 -3.97 5.52 -16.03
C MET A 362 -5.05 4.76 -15.27
N ASN A 363 -5.80 3.90 -15.97
CA ASN A 363 -6.82 3.05 -15.37
C ASN A 363 -6.59 1.58 -15.73
N ILE A 364 -6.44 0.74 -14.71
CA ILE A 364 -6.22 -0.71 -14.86
C ILE A 364 -7.34 -1.43 -14.14
N THR A 365 -8.16 -2.14 -14.91
CA THR A 365 -9.23 -3.03 -14.41
C THR A 365 -9.04 -4.47 -14.89
N GLY A 366 -8.28 -4.64 -15.97
CA GLY A 366 -7.89 -5.91 -16.57
C GLY A 366 -6.72 -6.62 -15.89
N ALA A 367 -6.38 -7.81 -16.39
CA ALA A 367 -5.27 -8.62 -15.87
C ALA A 367 -3.92 -8.17 -16.45
N VAL A 368 -2.92 -7.99 -15.60
CA VAL A 368 -1.54 -7.67 -15.96
C VAL A 368 -0.62 -8.70 -15.31
N ASN A 369 0.03 -9.53 -16.13
CA ASN A 369 0.94 -10.58 -15.66
C ASN A 369 2.33 -10.41 -16.29
N GLY A 370 3.36 -10.79 -15.54
CA GLY A 370 4.76 -10.74 -15.95
C GLY A 370 5.66 -11.51 -14.98
N GLY A 371 6.84 -11.93 -15.43
CA GLY A 371 7.92 -12.34 -14.52
C GLY A 371 8.40 -11.19 -13.64
N SER A 372 8.32 -9.96 -14.16
CA SER A 372 8.35 -8.73 -13.36
C SER A 372 7.43 -7.69 -13.98
N ILE A 373 6.86 -6.80 -13.16
CA ILE A 373 5.95 -5.75 -13.60
C ILE A 373 6.50 -4.38 -13.16
N ARG A 374 6.58 -3.45 -14.11
CA ARG A 374 6.84 -2.02 -13.86
C ARG A 374 5.72 -1.21 -14.49
N ILE A 375 5.04 -0.41 -13.67
CA ILE A 375 3.98 0.49 -14.11
C ILE A 375 4.32 1.91 -13.68
N VAL A 376 4.40 2.83 -14.64
CA VAL A 376 4.75 4.23 -14.42
C VAL A 376 3.68 5.13 -15.00
N ASN A 377 3.11 6.00 -14.18
CA ASN A 377 2.20 7.05 -14.62
C ASN A 377 2.79 8.43 -14.32
N ARG A 378 3.01 9.25 -15.35
CA ARG A 378 3.58 10.60 -15.21
C ARG A 378 2.54 11.71 -15.24
N GLY A 379 1.33 11.46 -15.77
CA GLY A 379 0.23 12.44 -15.82
C GLY A 379 -1.09 11.89 -15.25
N GLY A 380 -1.94 12.75 -14.67
CA GLY A 380 -3.26 12.37 -14.14
C GLY A 380 -3.24 11.39 -12.95
N LYS A 381 -4.40 10.87 -12.54
CA LYS A 381 -4.50 9.88 -11.44
C LYS A 381 -4.17 8.47 -11.97
N MET A 382 -3.39 7.69 -11.22
CA MET A 382 -3.28 6.24 -11.46
C MET A 382 -4.36 5.52 -10.64
N VAL A 383 -5.13 4.66 -11.28
CA VAL A 383 -6.17 3.85 -10.65
C VAL A 383 -5.99 2.39 -11.05
N ILE A 384 -5.79 1.52 -10.07
CA ILE A 384 -5.89 0.06 -10.21
C ILE A 384 -7.12 -0.36 -9.43
N SER A 385 -8.26 -0.45 -10.12
CA SER A 385 -9.56 -0.73 -9.52
C SER A 385 -9.83 -2.23 -9.54
N ASN A 386 -9.32 -2.97 -8.54
CA ASN A 386 -9.70 -4.37 -8.38
C ASN A 386 -9.61 -4.87 -6.92
N THR A 387 -10.44 -5.85 -6.59
CA THR A 387 -10.37 -6.57 -5.30
C THR A 387 -9.68 -7.92 -5.41
N ALA A 388 -9.47 -8.45 -6.63
CA ALA A 388 -8.73 -9.68 -6.91
C ALA A 388 -7.30 -9.40 -7.40
N ASP A 389 -6.41 -10.39 -7.28
CA ASP A 389 -5.00 -10.32 -7.70
C ASP A 389 -4.86 -10.23 -9.24
N LYS A 390 -5.11 -9.04 -9.82
CA LYS A 390 -5.09 -8.81 -11.28
C LYS A 390 -3.76 -8.32 -11.79
N VAL A 391 -3.02 -7.55 -10.99
CA VAL A 391 -1.63 -7.19 -11.28
C VAL A 391 -0.78 -8.16 -10.48
N ALA A 392 -0.31 -9.22 -11.13
CA ALA A 392 0.33 -10.36 -10.48
C ALA A 392 1.66 -10.71 -11.14
N SER A 393 2.69 -10.94 -10.33
CA SER A 393 4.03 -11.25 -10.83
C SER A 393 4.73 -12.31 -9.98
N ALA A 394 5.38 -13.28 -10.64
CA ALA A 394 6.21 -14.27 -9.97
C ALA A 394 7.55 -13.70 -9.44
N GLY A 395 7.91 -12.46 -9.82
CA GLY A 395 9.07 -11.75 -9.29
C GLY A 395 8.66 -10.51 -8.49
N THR A 396 8.69 -9.34 -9.14
CA THR A 396 8.45 -8.04 -8.49
C THR A 396 7.38 -7.22 -9.20
N VAL A 397 6.56 -6.49 -8.45
CA VAL A 397 5.68 -5.41 -8.94
C VAL A 397 6.19 -4.06 -8.45
N ARG A 398 6.42 -3.12 -9.38
CA ARG A 398 6.79 -1.73 -9.09
C ARG A 398 5.78 -0.78 -9.71
N LEU A 399 5.11 0.00 -8.87
CA LEU A 399 4.11 1.01 -9.25
C LEU A 399 4.64 2.40 -8.88
N GLU A 400 4.71 3.30 -9.84
CA GLU A 400 5.16 4.67 -9.63
C GLU A 400 4.16 5.64 -10.26
N ASN A 401 3.62 6.57 -9.47
CA ASN A 401 2.80 7.66 -9.97
C ASN A 401 3.43 9.02 -9.64
N SER A 402 3.49 9.90 -10.65
CA SER A 402 3.90 11.31 -10.52
C SER A 402 2.81 12.29 -10.93
N GLY A 403 1.63 11.80 -11.33
CA GLY A 403 0.47 12.65 -11.63
C GLY A 403 -0.32 13.01 -10.37
N SER A 404 -1.64 13.23 -10.48
CA SER A 404 -2.44 13.90 -9.44
C SER A 404 -2.85 13.04 -8.22
N GLY A 405 -2.47 11.76 -8.17
CA GLY A 405 -2.78 10.84 -7.07
C GLY A 405 -2.79 9.38 -7.53
N MET A 406 -2.93 8.47 -6.57
CA MET A 406 -2.88 7.03 -6.82
C MET A 406 -3.93 6.30 -5.98
N GLU A 407 -4.64 5.37 -6.61
CA GLU A 407 -5.54 4.42 -5.94
C GLU A 407 -5.20 3.02 -6.42
N VAL A 408 -4.95 2.10 -5.48
CA VAL A 408 -4.50 0.74 -5.78
C VAL A 408 -5.34 -0.32 -5.07
N GLY A 409 -5.66 -1.37 -5.81
CA GLY A 409 -6.23 -2.60 -5.30
C GLY A 409 -5.97 -3.76 -6.27
N GLY A 410 -5.78 -4.97 -5.73
CA GLY A 410 -5.61 -6.18 -6.54
C GLY A 410 -4.19 -6.41 -7.04
N VAL A 411 -3.19 -6.10 -6.21
CA VAL A 411 -1.77 -6.21 -6.54
C VAL A 411 -1.14 -7.35 -5.75
N LYS A 412 -0.48 -8.28 -6.44
CA LYS A 412 0.21 -9.41 -5.83
C LYS A 412 1.60 -9.61 -6.44
N SER A 413 2.58 -10.00 -5.63
CA SER A 413 3.88 -10.46 -6.12
C SER A 413 4.40 -11.62 -5.29
N ASP A 414 5.27 -12.45 -5.85
CA ASP A 414 5.87 -13.53 -5.06
C ASP A 414 7.03 -13.03 -4.18
N SER A 415 7.70 -11.91 -4.51
CA SER A 415 8.87 -11.41 -3.77
C SER A 415 8.82 -9.94 -3.32
N LEU A 416 8.31 -9.02 -4.16
CA LEU A 416 8.31 -7.59 -3.83
C LEU A 416 7.13 -6.86 -4.46
N VAL A 417 6.39 -6.12 -3.66
CA VAL A 417 5.50 -5.04 -4.12
C VAL A 417 6.05 -3.70 -3.66
N SER A 418 6.38 -2.81 -4.59
CA SER A 418 6.82 -1.44 -4.31
C SER A 418 5.87 -0.44 -4.96
N ILE A 419 5.25 0.41 -4.14
CA ILE A 419 4.27 1.41 -4.54
C ILE A 419 4.77 2.77 -4.10
N GLU A 420 5.00 3.67 -5.06
CA GLU A 420 5.39 5.05 -4.79
C GLU A 420 4.44 6.03 -5.47
N ASN A 421 3.84 6.92 -4.68
CA ASN A 421 3.07 8.05 -5.16
C ASN A 421 3.79 9.36 -4.83
N LYS A 422 4.15 10.12 -5.87
CA LYS A 422 4.94 11.36 -5.76
C LYS A 422 4.11 12.63 -5.71
N ALA A 423 2.79 12.56 -5.92
CA ALA A 423 1.88 13.71 -5.87
C ALA A 423 0.45 13.30 -5.54
N GLY A 424 -0.30 14.18 -4.86
CA GLY A 424 -1.67 13.92 -4.41
C GLY A 424 -1.78 12.82 -3.35
N ASP A 425 -2.98 12.27 -3.21
CA ASP A 425 -3.29 11.22 -2.24
C ASP A 425 -2.90 9.83 -2.77
N LEU A 426 -2.49 8.95 -1.85
CA LEU A 426 -2.31 7.51 -2.09
C LEU A 426 -3.35 6.73 -1.29
N THR A 427 -4.24 6.02 -1.98
CA THR A 427 -5.25 5.17 -1.34
C THR A 427 -5.04 3.69 -1.71
N VAL A 428 -4.89 2.83 -0.71
CA VAL A 428 -5.05 1.39 -0.86
C VAL A 428 -6.54 1.06 -0.65
N ASN A 429 -7.23 0.70 -1.73
CA ASN A 429 -8.69 0.46 -1.76
C ASN A 429 -9.04 -0.97 -2.18
N GLY A 430 -8.14 -1.91 -1.88
CA GLY A 430 -8.28 -3.34 -2.15
C GLY A 430 -7.08 -4.08 -1.58
N LYS A 431 -6.81 -5.29 -2.09
CA LYS A 431 -5.70 -6.12 -1.61
C LYS A 431 -4.37 -5.73 -2.25
N VAL A 432 -3.33 -5.61 -1.43
CA VAL A 432 -1.91 -5.54 -1.81
C VAL A 432 -1.19 -6.63 -1.03
N SER A 433 -0.58 -7.60 -1.70
CA SER A 433 0.01 -8.75 -1.01
C SER A 433 1.31 -9.26 -1.61
N VAL A 434 2.09 -9.95 -0.78
CA VAL A 434 3.18 -10.83 -1.23
C VAL A 434 3.00 -12.24 -0.72
N ASP A 435 3.49 -13.23 -1.47
CA ASP A 435 3.59 -14.61 -0.98
C ASP A 435 4.81 -14.78 -0.07
N ASP A 436 5.93 -14.16 -0.40
CA ASP A 436 7.15 -14.06 0.42
C ASP A 436 7.85 -12.71 0.14
N GLY A 437 8.66 -12.21 1.06
CA GLY A 437 9.46 -10.99 0.86
C GLY A 437 8.80 -9.69 1.34
N ALA A 438 8.79 -8.63 0.51
CA ALA A 438 8.58 -7.26 0.99
C ALA A 438 7.43 -6.49 0.32
N ILE A 439 6.72 -5.70 1.12
CA ILE A 439 5.78 -4.67 0.66
C ILE A 439 6.32 -3.30 1.11
N ASN A 440 6.53 -2.40 0.14
CA ASN A 440 6.91 -1.01 0.38
C ASN A 440 5.87 -0.08 -0.21
N ILE A 441 5.20 0.71 0.63
CA ILE A 441 4.19 1.70 0.22
C ILE A 441 4.66 3.07 0.70
N LEU A 442 4.93 3.97 -0.25
CA LEU A 442 5.41 5.32 0.02
C LEU A 442 4.51 6.36 -0.67
N ASN A 443 3.92 7.24 0.13
CA ASN A 443 3.40 8.50 -0.37
C ASN A 443 4.42 9.61 -0.11
N SER A 444 5.16 9.99 -1.16
CA SER A 444 6.08 11.14 -1.16
C SER A 444 5.41 12.43 -1.64
N GLY A 445 4.18 12.35 -2.17
CA GLY A 445 3.33 13.49 -2.49
C GLY A 445 2.83 14.23 -1.25
N SER A 446 2.26 15.42 -1.45
CA SER A 446 1.72 16.28 -0.39
C SER A 446 0.39 15.80 0.22
N GLY A 447 -0.28 14.83 -0.41
CA GLY A 447 -1.59 14.34 0.00
C GLY A 447 -1.58 13.35 1.15
N LYS A 448 -2.73 12.75 1.42
CA LYS A 448 -2.94 11.74 2.47
C LYS A 448 -2.52 10.35 1.99
N LEU A 449 -1.98 9.52 2.88
CA LEU A 449 -1.93 8.07 2.68
C LEU A 449 -3.12 7.43 3.42
N ALA A 450 -3.96 6.69 2.71
CA ALA A 450 -5.08 5.98 3.30
C ALA A 450 -5.04 4.49 2.96
N ILE A 451 -5.19 3.64 3.96
CA ILE A 451 -5.64 2.25 3.79
C ILE A 451 -7.12 2.29 4.09
N SER A 452 -7.96 2.26 3.05
CA SER A 452 -9.42 2.41 3.21
C SER A 452 -10.00 1.22 3.98
N SER A 453 -11.27 1.28 4.37
CA SER A 453 -11.96 0.14 5.02
C SER A 453 -12.00 -1.13 4.16
N LYS A 454 -11.80 -1.03 2.84
CA LYS A 454 -11.64 -2.18 1.92
C LYS A 454 -10.18 -2.54 1.65
N GLY A 455 -9.25 -1.70 2.10
CA GLY A 455 -7.82 -1.88 1.97
C GLY A 455 -7.32 -3.04 2.82
N ASN A 456 -6.50 -3.90 2.21
CA ASN A 456 -5.84 -5.01 2.89
C ASN A 456 -4.38 -5.08 2.42
N VAL A 457 -3.44 -4.74 3.29
CA VAL A 457 -2.01 -4.93 3.07
C VAL A 457 -1.60 -6.24 3.74
N ALA A 458 -1.33 -7.28 2.95
CA ALA A 458 -1.05 -8.62 3.44
C ALA A 458 0.40 -9.04 3.10
N GLY A 459 1.32 -8.80 4.05
CA GLY A 459 2.71 -9.18 3.97
C GLY A 459 3.02 -10.57 4.54
N ASN A 460 4.18 -11.08 4.15
CA ASN A 460 4.77 -12.32 4.65
C ASN A 460 6.31 -12.18 4.76
N GLY A 461 6.77 -11.15 5.47
CA GLY A 461 8.18 -10.77 5.55
C GLY A 461 8.36 -9.34 6.05
N THR A 462 8.70 -8.39 5.17
CA THR A 462 8.82 -6.97 5.53
C THR A 462 7.63 -6.15 5.01
N VAL A 463 7.02 -5.32 5.86
CA VAL A 463 5.97 -4.36 5.47
C VAL A 463 6.40 -2.96 5.89
N SER A 464 6.62 -2.07 4.92
CA SER A 464 6.90 -0.65 5.14
C SER A 464 5.78 0.21 4.56
N ILE A 465 5.13 1.01 5.41
CA ILE A 465 4.07 1.92 5.02
C ILE A 465 4.48 3.31 5.49
N LYS A 466 4.66 4.24 4.55
CA LYS A 466 5.25 5.54 4.83
C LYS A 466 4.51 6.68 4.14
N ASN A 467 4.17 7.70 4.92
CA ASN A 467 3.58 8.93 4.41
C ASN A 467 4.46 10.15 4.73
N ARG A 468 4.66 11.01 3.72
CA ARG A 468 5.32 12.32 3.86
C ARG A 468 4.39 13.50 3.61
N GLY A 469 3.17 13.24 3.15
CA GLY A 469 2.23 14.30 2.82
C GLY A 469 1.55 14.89 4.05
N THR A 470 1.30 16.19 3.99
CA THR A 470 0.87 17.00 5.13
C THR A 470 -0.55 16.69 5.61
N ASN A 471 -1.33 15.99 4.79
CA ASN A 471 -2.70 15.58 5.13
C ASN A 471 -2.75 14.30 6.00
N GLY A 472 -1.59 13.75 6.39
CA GLY A 472 -1.52 12.67 7.36
C GLY A 472 -1.72 11.28 6.79
N MET A 473 -1.90 10.32 7.71
CA MET A 473 -2.10 8.91 7.41
C MET A 473 -3.39 8.40 8.08
N THR A 474 -4.16 7.56 7.38
CA THR A 474 -5.27 6.83 7.99
C THR A 474 -5.22 5.35 7.64
N ILE A 475 -5.44 4.51 8.65
CA ILE A 475 -5.58 3.06 8.51
C ILE A 475 -6.98 2.69 8.99
N ASP A 476 -7.93 2.60 8.06
CA ASP A 476 -9.29 2.10 8.31
C ASP A 476 -9.42 0.61 8.00
N GLY A 477 -8.59 0.09 7.10
CA GLY A 477 -8.58 -1.31 6.69
C GLY A 477 -7.67 -2.19 7.53
N THR A 478 -7.12 -3.22 6.89
CA THR A 478 -6.29 -4.23 7.54
C THR A 478 -4.84 -4.15 7.06
N VAL A 479 -3.90 -4.24 8.00
CA VAL A 479 -2.49 -4.52 7.74
C VAL A 479 -2.13 -5.80 8.47
N THR A 480 -1.74 -6.84 7.73
CA THR A 480 -1.25 -8.10 8.31
C THR A 480 0.16 -8.41 7.81
N ASN A 481 1.03 -8.91 8.67
CA ASN A 481 2.31 -9.46 8.29
C ASN A 481 2.58 -10.75 9.07
N ASN A 482 2.37 -11.89 8.41
CA ASN A 482 2.36 -13.21 9.05
C ASN A 482 3.64 -14.02 8.81
N GLY A 483 4.69 -13.38 8.28
CA GLY A 483 5.99 -14.00 8.11
C GLY A 483 6.59 -14.36 9.46
N ILE A 484 7.38 -15.44 9.49
CA ILE A 484 8.25 -15.72 10.64
C ILE A 484 9.28 -14.58 10.73
N ASP A 485 9.47 -14.03 11.92
CA ASP A 485 10.34 -12.85 12.16
C ASP A 485 9.92 -11.63 11.34
N ALA A 486 8.62 -11.44 11.12
CA ALA A 486 8.07 -10.34 10.34
C ALA A 486 8.53 -8.96 10.87
N GLU A 487 8.90 -8.07 9.96
CA GLU A 487 9.22 -6.68 10.28
C GLU A 487 8.18 -5.72 9.69
N THR A 488 7.48 -5.00 10.54
CA THR A 488 6.47 -4.02 10.11
C THR A 488 6.81 -2.61 10.59
N ALA A 489 6.91 -1.65 9.67
CA ALA A 489 7.20 -0.25 9.96
C ALA A 489 6.15 0.67 9.34
N ILE A 490 5.32 1.28 10.18
CA ILE A 490 4.30 2.24 9.78
C ILE A 490 4.72 3.62 10.25
N ASN A 491 5.10 4.49 9.31
CA ASN A 491 5.70 5.80 9.61
C ASN A 491 4.91 6.92 8.94
N ASN A 492 4.33 7.80 9.74
CA ASN A 492 3.79 9.08 9.28
C ASN A 492 4.79 10.20 9.60
N GLU A 493 5.31 10.89 8.57
CA GLU A 493 6.31 11.96 8.71
C GLU A 493 5.69 13.38 8.69
N ALA A 494 4.39 13.51 8.41
CA ALA A 494 3.67 14.79 8.39
C ALA A 494 2.16 14.62 8.65
N GLY A 495 1.50 15.60 9.26
CA GLY A 495 0.06 15.56 9.54
C GLY A 495 -0.33 14.58 10.67
N ALA A 496 -1.62 14.38 10.91
CA ALA A 496 -2.10 13.44 11.92
C ALA A 496 -2.05 11.98 11.43
N MET A 497 -1.78 11.05 12.32
CA MET A 497 -1.93 9.61 12.07
C MET A 497 -3.16 9.08 12.81
N LEU A 498 -4.09 8.47 12.06
CA LEU A 498 -5.30 7.87 12.58
C LEU A 498 -5.30 6.36 12.31
N VAL A 499 -5.34 5.54 13.36
CA VAL A 499 -5.54 4.10 13.28
C VAL A 499 -6.97 3.80 13.73
N ASN A 500 -7.76 3.25 12.84
CA ASN A 500 -9.17 2.92 13.05
C ASN A 500 -9.51 1.48 12.64
N GLY A 501 -8.62 0.81 11.90
CA GLY A 501 -8.75 -0.58 11.50
C GLY A 501 -7.83 -1.54 12.26
N LYS A 502 -7.50 -2.67 11.63
CA LYS A 502 -6.73 -3.77 12.23
C LYS A 502 -5.28 -3.77 11.77
N ILE A 503 -4.34 -3.95 12.70
CA ILE A 503 -2.92 -4.17 12.43
C ILE A 503 -2.49 -5.45 13.15
N GLN A 504 -1.92 -6.42 12.43
CA GLN A 504 -1.44 -7.69 12.98
C GLN A 504 -0.04 -8.02 12.45
N ASN A 505 0.90 -8.41 13.33
CA ASN A 505 2.27 -8.76 12.93
C ASN A 505 2.85 -9.88 13.80
N MET A 506 3.60 -10.79 13.16
CA MET A 506 4.33 -11.87 13.82
C MET A 506 5.85 -11.60 13.84
N GLY A 507 6.25 -10.53 14.54
CA GLY A 507 7.65 -10.18 14.75
C GLY A 507 7.81 -8.76 15.32
N ASN A 508 8.81 -8.02 14.83
CA ASN A 508 9.06 -6.65 15.28
C ASN A 508 8.16 -5.65 14.53
N MET A 509 7.51 -4.76 15.27
CA MET A 509 6.67 -3.70 14.72
C MET A 509 7.03 -2.32 15.29
N ALA A 510 7.04 -1.32 14.42
CA ALA A 510 7.05 0.09 14.81
C ALA A 510 5.88 0.86 14.18
N ILE A 511 5.16 1.63 15.00
CA ILE A 511 4.11 2.57 14.58
C ILE A 511 4.52 3.96 15.05
N GLU A 512 4.83 4.86 14.12
CA GLU A 512 5.40 6.16 14.49
C GLU A 512 4.79 7.34 13.73
N ASN A 513 4.35 8.34 14.50
CA ASN A 513 4.03 9.68 14.00
C ASN A 513 5.17 10.63 14.36
N ARG A 514 6.02 10.96 13.38
CA ARG A 514 7.33 11.63 13.55
C ARG A 514 7.51 12.79 12.57
N GLY A 515 8.66 13.46 12.61
CA GLY A 515 8.95 14.59 11.71
C GLY A 515 8.00 15.75 11.97
N ASN A 516 7.20 16.12 10.96
CA ASN A 516 6.16 17.14 11.05
C ASN A 516 4.78 16.55 11.36
N GLY A 517 4.72 15.33 11.91
CA GLY A 517 3.47 14.72 12.36
C GLY A 517 2.83 15.54 13.50
N THR A 518 1.50 15.66 13.52
CA THR A 518 0.80 16.51 14.50
C THR A 518 0.25 15.74 15.70
N GLY A 519 -0.25 14.51 15.50
CA GLY A 519 -0.68 13.62 16.59
C GLY A 519 -0.93 12.18 16.13
N LEU A 520 -1.07 11.26 17.08
CA LEU A 520 -1.36 9.84 16.83
C LEU A 520 -2.60 9.39 17.60
N THR A 521 -3.61 8.89 16.89
CA THR A 521 -4.86 8.42 17.50
C THR A 521 -5.16 6.98 17.12
N PHE A 522 -5.38 6.13 18.11
CA PHE A 522 -6.00 4.81 17.98
C PHE A 522 -7.47 4.94 18.40
N THR A 523 -8.40 4.84 17.44
CA THR A 523 -9.84 5.00 17.71
C THR A 523 -10.40 3.77 18.44
N LYS A 524 -11.68 3.84 18.86
CA LYS A 524 -12.40 2.71 19.48
C LYS A 524 -12.45 1.43 18.63
N ASN A 525 -12.23 1.54 17.33
CA ASN A 525 -12.24 0.42 16.38
C ASN A 525 -10.84 -0.15 16.11
N ALA A 526 -9.79 0.54 16.58
CA ALA A 526 -8.42 0.10 16.35
C ALA A 526 -8.14 -1.21 17.10
N THR A 527 -7.52 -2.16 16.41
CA THR A 527 -6.98 -3.37 17.02
C THR A 527 -5.56 -3.58 16.53
N VAL A 528 -4.60 -3.50 17.45
CA VAL A 528 -3.18 -3.79 17.17
C VAL A 528 -2.80 -5.08 17.88
N THR A 529 -2.36 -6.08 17.14
CA THR A 529 -1.85 -7.35 17.70
C THR A 529 -0.44 -7.60 17.21
N ASN A 530 0.50 -7.85 18.11
CA ASN A 530 1.90 -8.13 17.75
C ASN A 530 2.50 -9.26 18.58
N GLU A 531 3.31 -10.10 17.95
CA GLU A 531 4.19 -11.05 18.63
C GLU A 531 5.65 -10.67 18.37
N GLY A 532 6.36 -10.11 19.36
CA GLY A 532 7.73 -9.64 19.24
C GLY A 532 7.92 -8.28 19.93
N GLN A 533 8.83 -7.45 19.40
CA GLN A 533 8.98 -6.08 19.90
C GLN A 533 7.96 -5.14 19.23
N LEU A 534 7.11 -4.49 20.01
CA LEU A 534 6.23 -3.43 19.53
C LEU A 534 6.69 -2.07 20.06
N LYS A 535 6.90 -1.12 19.14
CA LYS A 535 7.25 0.26 19.46
C LYS A 535 6.23 1.23 18.89
N ILE A 536 5.61 2.02 19.75
CA ILE A 536 4.68 3.08 19.35
C ILE A 536 5.29 4.41 19.73
N LYS A 537 5.39 5.36 18.79
CA LYS A 537 5.90 6.70 19.08
C LYS A 537 5.06 7.82 18.50
N ASN A 538 4.87 8.87 19.28
CA ASN A 538 4.39 10.15 18.80
C ASN A 538 5.38 11.28 19.15
N TYR A 539 5.64 12.13 18.17
CA TYR A 539 6.42 13.36 18.30
C TYR A 539 5.56 14.62 18.10
N GLY A 540 4.28 14.47 17.76
CA GLY A 540 3.39 15.57 17.41
C GLY A 540 2.74 16.25 18.62
N ASN A 541 2.54 17.56 18.51
CA ASN A 541 2.06 18.43 19.59
C ASN A 541 0.62 18.17 20.04
N ASP A 542 -0.21 17.53 19.20
CA ASP A 542 -1.58 17.13 19.55
C ASP A 542 -1.60 15.91 20.48
N GLY A 543 -0.45 15.27 20.72
CA GLY A 543 -0.30 14.14 21.62
C GLY A 543 -0.65 12.79 21.00
N MET A 544 -0.79 11.80 21.88
CA MET A 544 -1.18 10.44 21.53
C MET A 544 -2.46 10.08 22.28
N THR A 545 -3.49 9.64 21.55
CA THR A 545 -4.76 9.19 22.12
C THR A 545 -4.99 7.71 21.81
N ILE A 546 -5.31 6.91 22.83
CA ILE A 546 -5.64 5.49 22.70
C ILE A 546 -7.04 5.26 23.26
N VAL A 547 -7.95 4.78 22.39
CA VAL A 547 -9.31 4.33 22.75
C VAL A 547 -9.53 2.87 22.35
N GLY A 548 -8.77 2.38 21.37
CA GLY A 548 -8.81 0.99 20.91
C GLY A 548 -7.92 0.05 21.70
N ASP A 549 -7.72 -1.13 21.13
CA ASP A 549 -7.04 -2.26 21.77
C ASP A 549 -5.62 -2.42 21.22
N ILE A 550 -4.62 -2.48 22.11
CA ILE A 550 -3.22 -2.80 21.80
C ILE A 550 -2.84 -4.06 22.60
N ASP A 551 -2.65 -5.18 21.89
CA ASP A 551 -2.23 -6.47 22.45
C ASP A 551 -0.85 -6.84 21.90
N ASN A 552 0.12 -7.09 22.78
CA ASN A 552 1.46 -7.51 22.41
C ASN A 552 1.92 -8.71 23.23
N THR A 553 2.58 -9.68 22.58
CA THR A 553 3.40 -10.69 23.25
C THR A 553 4.86 -10.36 23.01
N GLY A 554 5.64 -10.13 24.07
CA GLY A 554 7.04 -9.67 24.02
C GLY A 554 7.23 -8.28 24.62
N ARG A 555 8.17 -7.50 24.10
CA ARG A 555 8.50 -6.16 24.64
C ARG A 555 7.63 -5.09 24.00
N LEU A 556 6.86 -4.35 24.80
CA LEU A 556 6.08 -3.20 24.35
C LEU A 556 6.65 -1.89 24.89
N THR A 557 6.82 -0.90 24.02
CA THR A 557 7.25 0.44 24.40
C THR A 557 6.43 1.51 23.69
N ILE A 558 5.81 2.39 24.49
CA ILE A 558 5.02 3.53 24.02
C ILE A 558 5.73 4.81 24.44
N TYR A 559 6.10 5.64 23.46
CA TYR A 559 6.74 6.95 23.69
C TYR A 559 5.87 8.09 23.19
N ASN A 560 5.73 9.11 24.03
CA ASN A 560 5.12 10.38 23.63
C ASN A 560 6.06 11.54 23.96
N ASP A 561 6.53 12.26 22.94
CA ASP A 561 7.55 13.30 23.08
C ASP A 561 6.96 14.73 23.04
N ALA A 562 5.67 14.88 22.69
CA ALA A 562 4.94 16.15 22.67
C ALA A 562 3.43 15.94 22.92
N GLY A 563 2.73 16.96 23.43
CA GLY A 563 1.32 16.84 23.83
C GLY A 563 1.09 15.83 24.95
N GLU A 564 -0.17 15.47 25.20
CA GLU A 564 -0.54 14.50 26.23
C GLU A 564 -0.57 13.06 25.67
N LEU A 565 -0.13 12.07 26.43
CA LEU A 565 -0.45 10.67 26.17
C LEU A 565 -1.71 10.29 26.97
N ALA A 566 -2.81 10.00 26.29
CA ALA A 566 -4.09 9.76 26.93
C ALA A 566 -4.72 8.42 26.52
N LEU A 567 -4.99 7.55 27.48
CA LEU A 567 -5.95 6.45 27.31
C LEU A 567 -7.33 6.99 27.68
N LYS A 568 -8.20 7.13 26.68
CA LYS A 568 -9.50 7.79 26.83
C LYS A 568 -10.64 6.80 26.76
N ASN A 569 -11.72 7.14 27.45
CA ASN A 569 -13.02 6.55 27.17
C ASN A 569 -13.49 7.01 25.79
N ASP A 570 -14.25 6.16 25.10
CA ASP A 570 -14.92 6.57 23.86
C ASP A 570 -16.03 7.59 24.15
N SER A 571 -16.56 8.24 23.12
CA SER A 571 -17.55 9.31 23.28
C SER A 571 -18.85 8.85 23.94
N GLU A 572 -19.15 7.56 23.89
CA GLU A 572 -20.34 6.94 24.49
C GLU A 572 -20.06 6.44 25.91
N ASN A 573 -18.82 6.57 26.40
CA ASN A 573 -18.38 6.08 27.71
C ASN A 573 -18.69 4.58 27.89
N SER A 574 -18.55 3.80 26.82
CA SER A 574 -18.85 2.37 26.72
C SER A 574 -17.60 1.50 26.83
N ARG A 575 -16.43 2.06 26.48
CA ARG A 575 -15.12 1.43 26.62
C ARG A 575 -14.01 2.47 26.80
N GLY A 576 -12.89 2.07 27.36
CA GLY A 576 -11.65 2.86 27.38
C GLY A 576 -10.53 2.20 26.59
N GLY A 577 -9.46 2.97 26.36
CA GLY A 577 -8.24 2.45 25.76
C GLY A 577 -7.68 1.28 26.56
N SER A 578 -7.26 0.22 25.85
CA SER A 578 -6.76 -1.01 26.45
C SER A 578 -5.36 -1.32 25.94
N ILE A 579 -4.44 -1.57 26.87
CA ILE A 579 -3.09 -2.07 26.59
C ILE A 579 -2.92 -3.38 27.35
N THR A 580 -2.67 -4.46 26.62
CA THR A 580 -2.30 -5.76 27.18
C THR A 580 -0.95 -6.16 26.63
N ASN A 581 -0.02 -6.52 27.52
CA ASN A 581 1.27 -7.06 27.16
C ASN A 581 1.50 -8.39 27.86
N ARG A 582 2.02 -9.38 27.15
CA ARG A 582 2.32 -10.73 27.65
C ARG A 582 3.80 -11.04 27.45
N ASP A 583 4.41 -11.79 28.35
CA ASP A 583 5.77 -12.34 28.20
C ASP A 583 6.86 -11.32 27.85
N GLY A 584 6.76 -10.10 28.39
CA GLY A 584 7.84 -9.12 28.28
C GLY A 584 7.58 -7.82 29.04
N ALA A 585 8.56 -6.91 28.98
CA ALA A 585 8.46 -5.64 29.69
C ALA A 585 7.55 -4.65 28.94
N LEU A 586 6.70 -3.96 29.71
CA LEU A 586 5.85 -2.87 29.23
C LEU A 586 6.37 -1.52 29.73
N THR A 587 6.70 -0.61 28.81
CA THR A 587 7.09 0.77 29.14
C THR A 587 6.16 1.77 28.47
N ILE A 588 5.53 2.62 29.28
CA ILE A 588 4.74 3.78 28.85
C ILE A 588 5.48 5.03 29.33
N TRP A 589 5.98 5.84 28.40
CA TRP A 589 6.89 6.93 28.75
C TRP A 589 6.61 8.22 27.97
N SER A 590 6.18 9.25 28.71
CA SER A 590 6.03 10.63 28.27
C SER A 590 7.30 11.44 28.56
N ARG A 591 7.85 12.09 27.53
CA ARG A 591 9.20 12.70 27.52
C ARG A 591 9.21 14.09 26.89
N ASN A 592 10.34 14.77 26.97
CA ASN A 592 10.67 15.95 26.18
C ASN A 592 9.64 17.09 26.37
N ASN A 593 8.80 17.36 25.37
CA ASN A 593 7.77 18.40 25.41
C ASN A 593 6.37 17.83 25.66
N SER A 594 6.27 16.55 26.00
CA SER A 594 4.99 15.96 26.39
C SER A 594 4.49 16.57 27.70
N THR A 595 3.19 16.79 27.79
CA THR A 595 2.55 17.51 28.91
C THR A 595 2.10 16.60 30.04
N GLY A 596 1.97 15.30 29.80
CA GLY A 596 1.54 14.33 30.80
C GLY A 596 1.16 12.96 30.27
N ILE A 597 0.77 12.09 31.19
CA ILE A 597 0.09 10.81 30.95
C ILE A 597 -1.25 10.83 31.66
N SER A 598 -2.33 10.54 30.94
CA SER A 598 -3.66 10.34 31.53
C SER A 598 -4.30 9.02 31.12
N THR A 599 -5.05 8.42 32.05
CA THR A 599 -5.93 7.29 31.78
C THR A 599 -7.33 7.60 32.30
N SER A 600 -8.36 7.04 31.68
CA SER A 600 -9.78 7.26 32.04
C SER A 600 -10.35 6.06 32.81
N THR A 601 -11.53 6.23 33.42
CA THR A 601 -12.16 5.23 34.30
C THR A 601 -12.41 3.85 33.68
N LEU A 602 -12.56 3.75 32.35
CA LEU A 602 -12.74 2.47 31.66
C LEU A 602 -11.47 1.98 30.96
N SER A 603 -10.35 2.67 31.16
CA SER A 603 -9.07 2.29 30.55
C SER A 603 -8.46 1.12 31.31
N ASN A 604 -7.70 0.30 30.59
CA ASN A 604 -7.02 -0.86 31.16
C ASN A 604 -5.57 -0.93 30.68
N ILE A 605 -4.66 -1.16 31.62
CA ILE A 605 -3.25 -1.45 31.36
C ILE A 605 -2.92 -2.77 32.07
N THR A 606 -2.51 -3.78 31.33
CA THR A 606 -2.18 -5.11 31.88
C THR A 606 -0.82 -5.57 31.36
N ASN A 607 0.05 -5.99 32.26
CA ASN A 607 1.30 -6.68 31.94
C ASN A 607 1.33 -8.07 32.59
N GLU A 608 1.01 -9.09 31.80
CA GLU A 608 1.01 -10.49 32.21
C GLU A 608 2.40 -11.08 31.91
N GLY A 609 3.03 -11.69 32.90
CA GLY A 609 4.40 -12.15 32.77
C GLY A 609 5.18 -11.94 34.06
N ALA A 610 5.04 -12.90 34.98
CA ALA A 610 5.85 -12.97 36.18
C ALA A 610 7.34 -12.74 35.88
N GLY A 611 7.94 -11.73 36.52
CA GLY A 611 9.34 -11.35 36.34
C GLY A 611 9.61 -10.28 35.26
N TYR A 612 8.59 -9.80 34.55
CA TYR A 612 8.73 -8.67 33.63
C TYR A 612 8.12 -7.38 34.18
N ASN A 613 8.85 -6.29 34.02
CA ASN A 613 8.51 -5.03 34.67
C ASN A 613 7.51 -4.20 33.87
N LEU A 614 6.58 -3.57 34.59
CA LEU A 614 5.75 -2.46 34.11
C LEU A 614 6.37 -1.13 34.56
N ALA A 615 6.64 -0.23 33.61
CA ALA A 615 7.11 1.11 33.89
C ALA A 615 6.18 2.16 33.25
N ILE A 616 5.61 3.04 34.09
CA ILE A 616 4.86 4.23 33.65
C ILE A 616 5.64 5.45 34.12
N LYS A 617 6.11 6.28 33.18
CA LYS A 617 7.01 7.40 33.47
C LYS A 617 6.61 8.68 32.76
N HIS A 618 6.51 9.78 33.50
CA HIS A 618 6.40 11.11 32.94
C HIS A 618 7.61 11.96 33.33
N ASP A 619 8.47 12.30 32.36
CA ASP A 619 9.58 13.26 32.50
C ASP A 619 9.57 14.35 31.42
N GLY A 620 8.36 14.65 30.92
CA GLY A 620 8.12 15.77 30.03
C GLY A 620 8.03 17.12 30.77
N LYS A 621 7.25 18.05 30.21
CA LYS A 621 7.07 19.41 30.71
C LYS A 621 5.59 19.66 30.96
N THR A 622 5.20 19.61 32.22
CA THR A 622 3.85 19.97 32.64
C THR A 622 3.82 21.42 33.12
N ALA A 623 2.74 22.13 32.80
CA ALA A 623 2.51 23.47 33.34
C ALA A 623 2.32 23.41 34.87
N GLU A 624 2.73 24.46 35.57
CA GLU A 624 2.56 24.56 37.02
C GLU A 624 1.09 24.39 37.44
N GLY A 625 0.85 23.59 38.48
CA GLY A 625 -0.51 23.28 38.98
C GLY A 625 -1.36 22.39 38.06
N SER A 626 -0.79 21.88 36.96
CA SER A 626 -1.45 20.88 36.10
C SER A 626 -0.97 19.48 36.45
N LYS A 627 -1.81 18.47 36.19
CA LYS A 627 -1.46 17.06 36.39
C LYS A 627 -0.50 16.61 35.30
N GLY A 628 0.70 16.19 35.68
CA GLY A 628 1.63 15.50 34.77
C GLY A 628 1.30 14.01 34.67
N MET A 629 0.63 13.48 35.69
CA MET A 629 0.15 12.11 35.73
C MET A 629 -1.25 12.06 36.34
N ASP A 630 -2.23 11.57 35.58
CA ASP A 630 -3.62 11.33 36.01
C ASP A 630 -4.00 9.88 35.70
N LEU A 631 -3.89 8.99 36.69
CA LEU A 631 -4.10 7.55 36.51
C LEU A 631 -5.44 7.11 37.10
N GLN A 632 -6.36 6.73 36.22
CA GLN A 632 -7.67 6.16 36.51
C GLN A 632 -7.82 4.78 35.83
N GLY A 633 -8.96 4.12 36.02
CA GLY A 633 -9.22 2.80 35.44
C GLY A 633 -8.40 1.71 36.13
N THR A 634 -8.00 0.67 35.39
CA THR A 634 -7.29 -0.49 35.95
C THR A 634 -5.86 -0.57 35.43
N ILE A 635 -4.92 -0.80 36.34
CA ILE A 635 -3.50 -1.07 36.06
C ILE A 635 -3.11 -2.36 36.79
N ASN A 636 -2.80 -3.42 36.04
CA ASN A 636 -2.43 -4.72 36.58
C ASN A 636 -1.06 -5.18 36.08
N SER A 637 -0.25 -5.76 36.95
CA SER A 637 1.06 -6.31 36.61
C SER A 637 1.42 -7.52 37.47
N GLU A 638 1.82 -8.63 36.83
CA GLU A 638 2.37 -9.80 37.53
C GLU A 638 3.86 -9.63 37.91
N GLY A 639 4.51 -8.56 37.45
CA GLY A 639 5.91 -8.25 37.76
C GLY A 639 6.10 -6.97 38.55
N GLU A 640 7.33 -6.48 38.62
CA GLU A 640 7.64 -5.22 39.32
C GLU A 640 6.99 -4.03 38.60
N THR A 641 6.39 -3.13 39.37
CA THR A 641 5.65 -1.98 38.83
C THR A 641 6.28 -0.68 39.31
N ALA A 642 6.65 0.18 38.37
CA ALA A 642 7.28 1.47 38.64
C ALA A 642 6.52 2.63 37.97
N ILE A 643 5.79 3.39 38.78
CA ILE A 643 5.04 4.59 38.39
C ILE A 643 5.82 5.81 38.88
N ASN A 644 6.30 6.64 37.95
CA ASN A 644 7.16 7.78 38.27
C ASN A 644 6.72 9.06 37.57
N ASN A 645 6.47 10.11 38.34
CA ASN A 645 6.17 11.45 37.83
C ASN A 645 7.30 12.42 38.16
N TYR A 646 7.84 13.14 37.18
CA TYR A 646 8.94 14.10 37.37
C TYR A 646 8.53 15.56 37.09
N SER A 647 7.29 15.82 36.66
CA SER A 647 6.78 17.16 36.38
C SER A 647 5.27 17.22 36.63
N GLY A 648 4.74 18.35 37.07
CA GLY A 648 3.30 18.51 37.38
C GLY A 648 2.82 17.67 38.56
N ASP A 649 1.53 17.77 38.86
CA ASP A 649 0.90 17.00 39.94
C ASP A 649 0.72 15.53 39.55
N MET A 650 0.82 14.63 40.53
CA MET A 650 0.42 13.23 40.39
C MET A 650 -0.95 13.03 41.02
N TYR A 651 -1.90 12.52 40.24
CA TYR A 651 -3.23 12.14 40.70
C TYR A 651 -3.50 10.68 40.33
N VAL A 652 -3.91 9.87 41.30
CA VAL A 652 -4.22 8.45 41.10
C VAL A 652 -5.60 8.18 41.71
N SER A 653 -6.55 7.74 40.90
CA SER A 653 -7.89 7.31 41.34
C SER A 653 -8.33 6.00 40.68
N GLY A 654 -7.40 5.27 40.06
CA GLY A 654 -7.62 3.95 39.49
C GLY A 654 -7.25 2.82 40.44
N ASP A 655 -7.60 1.61 40.03
CA ASP A 655 -7.24 0.37 40.70
C ASP A 655 -5.88 -0.12 40.20
N ILE A 656 -4.91 -0.21 41.11
CA ILE A 656 -3.54 -0.63 40.82
C ILE A 656 -3.25 -1.94 41.53
N THR A 657 -2.98 -3.00 40.78
CA THR A 657 -2.57 -4.31 41.29
C THR A 657 -1.16 -4.66 40.78
N SER A 658 -0.31 -5.13 41.69
CA SER A 658 1.05 -5.58 41.39
C SER A 658 1.39 -6.82 42.20
N GLU A 659 1.95 -7.85 41.57
CA GLU A 659 2.47 -9.04 42.27
C GLU A 659 3.97 -8.93 42.59
N GLY A 660 4.70 -8.05 41.90
CA GLY A 660 6.07 -7.68 42.24
C GLY A 660 6.17 -6.42 43.11
N ASN A 661 7.40 -5.95 43.34
CA ASN A 661 7.63 -4.68 44.06
C ASN A 661 6.88 -3.54 43.37
N LEU A 662 6.09 -2.77 44.13
CA LEU A 662 5.33 -1.63 43.63
C LEU A 662 5.98 -0.32 44.08
N GLY A 663 6.27 0.56 43.13
CA GLY A 663 6.72 1.92 43.38
C GLY A 663 5.78 2.94 42.75
N ILE A 664 5.17 3.81 43.55
CA ILE A 664 4.42 4.98 43.10
C ILE A 664 5.14 6.22 43.63
N ILE A 665 5.88 6.91 42.76
CA ILE A 665 6.84 7.91 43.19
C ILE A 665 6.62 9.22 42.43
N ASN A 666 6.22 10.25 43.15
CA ASN A 666 6.31 11.63 42.67
C ASN A 666 7.73 12.11 42.96
N ARG A 667 8.51 12.33 41.91
CA ARG A 667 9.96 12.57 41.96
C ARG A 667 10.25 14.06 42.12
N ALA A 668 11.51 14.38 42.40
CA ALA A 668 11.98 15.76 42.38
C ALA A 668 11.69 16.40 41.01
N GLY A 669 11.04 17.56 41.02
CA GLY A 669 10.47 18.24 39.84
C GLY A 669 8.95 18.08 39.69
N GLY A 670 8.35 17.08 40.34
CA GLY A 670 6.89 16.94 40.45
C GLY A 670 6.27 17.96 41.41
N GLY A 671 4.94 18.09 41.34
CA GLY A 671 4.13 18.97 42.18
C GLY A 671 3.60 18.26 43.42
N SER A 672 2.30 18.39 43.68
CA SER A 672 1.58 17.63 44.70
C SER A 672 1.32 16.18 44.27
N MET A 673 1.02 15.32 45.23
CA MET A 673 0.67 13.92 45.02
C MET A 673 -0.66 13.61 45.71
N THR A 674 -1.64 13.11 44.96
CA THR A 674 -2.94 12.70 45.50
C THR A 674 -3.28 11.29 45.05
N LEU A 675 -3.51 10.41 46.03
CA LEU A 675 -4.10 9.09 45.83
C LEU A 675 -5.54 9.19 46.34
N ALA A 676 -6.50 9.26 45.42
CA ALA A 676 -7.90 9.56 45.68
C ALA A 676 -8.68 8.36 46.21
N SER A 677 -9.79 8.62 46.89
CA SER A 677 -10.63 7.60 47.54
C SER A 677 -11.30 6.61 46.59
N ASP A 678 -11.47 6.98 45.33
CA ASP A 678 -12.20 6.18 44.34
C ASP A 678 -11.37 5.00 43.80
N GLY A 679 -10.07 4.97 44.06
CA GLY A 679 -9.16 3.91 43.60
C GLY A 679 -8.68 3.00 44.73
N THR A 680 -8.16 1.84 44.33
CA THR A 680 -7.52 0.87 45.22
C THR A 680 -6.07 0.61 44.83
N ILE A 681 -5.23 0.25 45.80
CA ILE A 681 -3.87 -0.26 45.56
C ILE A 681 -3.74 -1.61 46.24
N THR A 682 -3.43 -2.66 45.48
CA THR A 682 -3.28 -4.03 45.99
C THR A 682 -1.90 -4.58 45.64
N ASN A 683 -1.14 -4.97 46.67
CA ASN A 683 0.12 -5.71 46.52
C ASN A 683 0.32 -6.63 47.74
N ASP A 684 -0.29 -7.81 47.68
CA ASP A 684 -0.32 -8.76 48.79
C ASP A 684 0.88 -9.70 48.83
N THR A 685 1.80 -9.58 47.88
CA THR A 685 2.91 -10.52 47.70
C THR A 685 4.28 -9.88 47.90
N ALA A 686 4.40 -8.56 47.74
CA ALA A 686 5.68 -7.86 47.76
C ALA A 686 5.62 -6.48 48.46
N ASN A 687 6.73 -5.74 48.39
CA ASN A 687 6.88 -4.44 49.04
C ASN A 687 6.25 -3.32 48.21
N THR A 688 5.59 -2.38 48.88
CA THR A 688 4.98 -1.18 48.27
C THR A 688 5.67 0.08 48.77
N ASN A 689 6.07 0.94 47.85
CA ASN A 689 6.75 2.20 48.10
C ASN A 689 5.99 3.36 47.45
N ILE A 690 5.29 4.14 48.27
CA ILE A 690 4.61 5.36 47.86
C ILE A 690 5.40 6.55 48.41
N LYS A 691 5.96 7.39 47.54
CA LYS A 691 6.87 8.47 47.97
C LYS A 691 6.62 9.76 47.22
N ASN A 692 6.63 10.87 47.95
CA ASN A 692 6.58 12.21 47.38
C ASN A 692 7.89 12.97 47.64
N TYR A 693 8.57 13.33 46.57
CA TYR A 693 9.72 14.25 46.52
C TYR A 693 9.37 15.54 45.73
N GLY A 694 8.11 15.71 45.35
CA GLY A 694 7.62 16.89 44.61
C GLY A 694 7.38 18.08 45.53
N SER A 695 7.20 19.28 44.98
CA SER A 695 7.13 20.51 45.78
C SER A 695 5.85 20.68 46.62
N GLY A 696 4.80 19.89 46.36
CA GLY A 696 3.50 20.00 47.02
C GLY A 696 3.24 18.91 48.06
N ASP A 697 2.05 18.98 48.66
CA ASP A 697 1.60 18.01 49.67
C ASP A 697 1.35 16.63 49.09
N MET A 698 1.43 15.61 49.96
CA MET A 698 1.07 14.23 49.68
C MET A 698 -0.24 13.90 50.39
N THR A 699 -1.28 13.54 49.64
CA THR A 699 -2.58 13.12 50.18
C THR A 699 -2.87 11.68 49.80
N VAL A 700 -3.15 10.83 50.78
CA VAL A 700 -3.45 9.40 50.60
C VAL A 700 -4.82 9.07 51.19
N ASN A 701 -5.81 8.99 50.31
CA ASN A 701 -7.21 8.73 50.63
C ASN A 701 -7.72 7.38 50.11
N ASN A 702 -6.94 6.68 49.32
CA ASN A 702 -7.32 5.42 48.70
C ASN A 702 -7.30 4.23 49.68
N GLU A 703 -7.90 3.11 49.28
CA GLU A 703 -7.74 1.83 49.99
C GLU A 703 -6.47 1.12 49.53
N ILE A 704 -5.65 0.65 50.48
CA ILE A 704 -4.36 0.00 50.20
C ILE A 704 -4.32 -1.36 50.92
N THR A 705 -4.13 -2.42 50.16
CA THR A 705 -3.85 -3.77 50.67
C THR A 705 -2.38 -4.11 50.43
N SER A 706 -1.67 -4.49 51.49
CA SER A 706 -0.25 -4.83 51.41
C SER A 706 0.11 -6.04 52.25
N GLY A 707 0.77 -7.02 51.62
CA GLY A 707 1.29 -8.22 52.28
C GLY A 707 2.77 -8.13 52.66
N GLY A 708 3.52 -7.22 52.04
CA GLY A 708 4.91 -6.90 52.39
C GLY A 708 5.07 -5.60 53.16
N ARG A 709 6.23 -4.95 53.02
CA ARG A 709 6.51 -3.63 53.59
C ARG A 709 5.76 -2.56 52.81
N LEU A 710 4.86 -1.83 53.48
CA LEU A 710 4.26 -0.61 52.95
C LEU A 710 4.98 0.63 53.48
N ASN A 711 5.58 1.42 52.58
CA ASN A 711 6.17 2.72 52.88
C ASN A 711 5.33 3.84 52.26
N ILE A 712 4.90 4.81 53.07
CA ILE A 712 4.25 6.05 52.63
C ILE A 712 5.08 7.24 53.14
N LEU A 713 5.90 7.83 52.27
CA LEU A 713 6.89 8.82 52.68
C LEU A 713 6.67 10.16 51.98
N ALA A 714 6.35 11.19 52.74
CA ALA A 714 6.42 12.57 52.27
C ALA A 714 7.79 13.13 52.64
N ASN A 715 8.67 13.27 51.64
CA ASN A 715 9.97 13.89 51.81
C ASN A 715 9.91 15.42 51.74
N THR A 716 8.79 15.95 51.24
CA THR A 716 8.47 17.36 51.03
C THR A 716 6.98 17.57 51.24
N GLY A 717 6.58 18.79 51.60
CA GLY A 717 5.17 19.11 51.87
C GLY A 717 4.60 18.37 53.08
N LYS A 718 3.29 18.48 53.26
CA LYS A 718 2.55 17.81 54.33
C LYS A 718 2.12 16.41 53.90
N LEU A 719 2.21 15.44 54.82
CA LEU A 719 1.59 14.13 54.64
C LEU A 719 0.16 14.12 55.21
N ASN A 720 -0.83 14.01 54.34
CA ASN A 720 -2.24 13.85 54.71
C ASN A 720 -2.66 12.38 54.50
N LEU A 721 -3.12 11.73 55.57
CA LEU A 721 -3.63 10.36 55.54
C LEU A 721 -5.13 10.37 55.84
N GLY A 722 -5.93 9.81 54.94
CA GLY A 722 -7.38 9.71 55.08
C GLY A 722 -8.00 8.40 54.56
N GLY A 723 -7.21 7.52 53.96
CA GLY A 723 -7.67 6.26 53.38
C GLY A 723 -7.68 5.07 54.33
N LYS A 724 -7.82 3.87 53.78
CA LYS A 724 -7.86 2.61 54.53
C LYS A 724 -6.65 1.74 54.18
N VAL A 725 -5.99 1.17 55.18
CA VAL A 725 -4.83 0.30 54.99
C VAL A 725 -5.10 -1.08 55.59
N HIS A 726 -5.04 -2.10 54.75
CA HIS A 726 -4.99 -3.51 55.12
C HIS A 726 -3.54 -3.95 55.22
N ASN A 727 -2.97 -3.90 56.42
CA ASN A 727 -1.59 -4.32 56.69
C ASN A 727 -1.54 -5.82 56.96
N ASN A 728 -1.62 -6.61 55.88
CA ASN A 728 -1.62 -8.06 55.89
C ASN A 728 -0.23 -8.69 56.09
N SER A 729 0.82 -7.86 56.26
CA SER A 729 2.15 -8.37 56.57
C SER A 729 2.21 -9.06 57.93
N ASN A 730 3.07 -10.08 58.07
CA ASN A 730 3.09 -11.00 59.22
C ASN A 730 4.35 -10.84 60.08
N GLY A 731 4.68 -9.60 60.49
CA GLY A 731 5.89 -9.38 61.26
C GLY A 731 6.09 -7.97 61.83
N ASN A 732 7.21 -7.82 62.52
CA ASN A 732 7.71 -6.53 62.99
C ASN A 732 8.13 -5.66 61.81
N LEU A 733 8.22 -4.35 62.06
CA LEU A 733 8.63 -3.35 61.11
C LEU A 733 10.09 -3.60 60.66
N ASP A 734 10.27 -4.15 59.47
CA ASP A 734 11.58 -4.49 58.90
C ASP A 734 11.64 -4.22 57.37
N ALA A 735 12.59 -4.84 56.67
CA ALA A 735 12.75 -4.66 55.22
C ALA A 735 11.58 -5.23 54.39
N ASN A 736 10.80 -6.17 54.94
CA ASN A 736 9.77 -6.93 54.24
C ASN A 736 8.40 -6.86 54.90
N ASN A 737 8.29 -6.31 56.11
CA ASN A 737 7.05 -6.30 56.88
C ASN A 737 6.74 -4.93 57.49
N GLY A 738 5.46 -4.73 57.73
CA GLY A 738 4.88 -3.60 58.45
C GLY A 738 4.50 -2.42 57.57
N PHE A 739 3.75 -1.50 58.18
CA PHE A 739 3.31 -0.25 57.61
C PHE A 739 4.10 0.91 58.22
N TYR A 740 4.75 1.69 57.36
CA TYR A 740 5.53 2.86 57.76
C TYR A 740 5.10 4.10 57.00
N ALA A 741 4.51 5.05 57.71
CA ALA A 741 4.20 6.37 57.19
C ALA A 741 5.05 7.44 57.86
N ALA A 742 5.64 8.35 57.08
CA ALA A 742 6.40 9.45 57.67
C ALA A 742 6.45 10.72 56.82
N ALA A 743 6.42 11.87 57.51
CA ALA A 743 6.97 13.12 57.00
C ALA A 743 8.44 13.21 57.45
N ARG A 744 9.36 13.39 56.50
CA ARG A 744 10.80 13.38 56.75
C ARG A 744 11.53 14.35 55.82
N GLU A 745 12.84 14.51 56.02
CA GLU A 745 13.68 15.42 55.25
C GLU A 745 13.13 16.86 55.31
N ASP A 746 12.48 17.32 54.25
CA ASP A 746 11.92 18.67 54.10
C ASP A 746 10.38 18.68 54.24
N GLY A 747 9.77 17.58 54.69
CA GLY A 747 8.33 17.50 54.98
C GLY A 747 7.92 18.44 56.13
N THR A 748 6.70 19.01 56.05
CA THR A 748 6.21 20.05 56.97
C THR A 748 5.45 19.53 58.18
N GLY A 749 4.87 18.33 58.08
CA GLY A 749 4.16 17.65 59.17
C GLY A 749 3.34 16.45 58.68
N VAL A 750 2.68 15.77 59.63
CA VAL A 750 1.76 14.66 59.37
C VAL A 750 0.37 15.01 59.90
N ASN A 751 -0.65 14.81 59.07
CA ASN A 751 -2.05 14.97 59.41
C ASN A 751 -2.82 13.71 59.05
N VAL A 752 -3.23 12.96 60.07
CA VAL A 752 -4.08 11.77 59.93
C VAL A 752 -5.50 12.17 60.30
N THR A 753 -6.39 12.10 59.32
CA THR A 753 -7.79 12.51 59.44
C THR A 753 -8.66 11.41 60.06
N SER A 754 -9.89 11.75 60.44
CA SER A 754 -10.85 10.80 61.03
C SER A 754 -11.35 9.73 60.06
N GLY A 755 -11.18 9.92 58.75
CA GLY A 755 -11.46 8.90 57.74
C GLY A 755 -10.40 7.81 57.67
N PHE A 756 -9.20 8.06 58.20
CA PHE A 756 -8.10 7.12 58.12
C PHE A 756 -8.34 5.88 58.99
N SER A 757 -8.10 4.69 58.44
CA SER A 757 -8.14 3.46 59.22
C SER A 757 -7.07 2.45 58.83
N VAL A 758 -6.66 1.62 59.81
CA VAL A 758 -5.71 0.52 59.59
C VAL A 758 -6.23 -0.73 60.28
N ASP A 759 -6.19 -1.85 59.57
CA ASP A 759 -6.40 -3.19 60.12
C ASP A 759 -5.28 -4.16 59.68
N GLY A 760 -5.40 -5.42 60.10
CA GLY A 760 -4.47 -6.49 59.74
C GLY A 760 -3.54 -6.93 60.88
N GLN A 761 -2.45 -7.60 60.49
CA GLN A 761 -1.52 -8.29 61.40
C GLN A 761 -0.16 -7.60 61.54
N GLY A 762 0.23 -6.73 60.63
CA GLY A 762 1.58 -6.15 60.60
C GLY A 762 1.78 -4.95 61.52
N GLN A 763 3.02 -4.73 61.98
CA GLN A 763 3.36 -3.58 62.83
C GLN A 763 3.11 -2.26 62.08
N ASN A 764 2.59 -1.25 62.79
CA ASN A 764 2.29 0.08 62.22
C ASN A 764 3.14 1.16 62.88
N LEU A 765 3.77 2.02 62.08
CA LEU A 765 4.52 3.18 62.55
C LEU A 765 4.17 4.41 61.72
N ILE A 766 3.61 5.43 62.40
CA ILE A 766 3.38 6.77 61.83
C ILE A 766 4.32 7.74 62.53
N LYS A 767 5.13 8.46 61.76
CA LYS A 767 6.21 9.28 62.31
C LYS A 767 6.33 10.65 61.66
N ASN A 768 6.31 11.69 62.48
CA ASN A 768 6.75 13.02 62.08
C ASN A 768 8.23 13.21 62.46
N ILE A 769 9.12 13.16 61.47
CA ILE A 769 10.59 13.32 61.66
C ILE A 769 11.01 14.78 61.51
N SER A 770 10.43 15.47 60.53
CA SER A 770 10.72 16.87 60.16
C SER A 770 9.45 17.70 60.16
N GLY A 771 9.59 19.03 60.12
CA GLY A 771 8.43 19.92 59.97
C GLY A 771 7.84 20.41 61.28
N SER A 772 7.53 21.71 61.31
CA SER A 772 7.01 22.42 62.49
C SER A 772 5.50 22.26 62.69
N GLU A 773 4.77 21.73 61.71
CA GLU A 773 3.32 21.50 61.86
C GLU A 773 3.01 20.28 62.74
N GLY A 774 4.00 19.43 63.02
CA GLY A 774 3.86 18.34 63.98
C GLY A 774 3.08 17.14 63.47
N LEU A 775 2.48 16.37 64.39
CA LEU A 775 1.71 15.15 64.09
C LEU A 775 0.32 15.29 64.68
N ARG A 776 -0.69 15.41 63.82
CA ARG A 776 -2.10 15.29 64.20
C ARG A 776 -2.61 13.90 63.85
N PHE A 777 -3.22 13.21 64.81
CA PHE A 777 -3.81 11.88 64.63
C PHE A 777 -5.27 11.83 65.09
N GLU A 778 -6.18 11.68 64.14
CA GLU A 778 -7.63 11.51 64.35
C GLU A 778 -8.17 10.16 63.84
N GLY A 779 -7.30 9.30 63.30
CA GLY A 779 -7.68 8.06 62.62
C GLY A 779 -8.04 6.90 63.58
N ASN A 780 -8.31 5.73 63.00
CA ASN A 780 -8.74 4.53 63.72
C ASN A 780 -7.87 3.31 63.37
N VAL A 781 -7.03 2.85 64.30
CA VAL A 781 -6.21 1.64 64.12
C VAL A 781 -6.80 0.50 64.93
N ASN A 782 -7.13 -0.62 64.28
CA ASN A 782 -7.64 -1.84 64.91
C ASN A 782 -6.86 -3.06 64.42
N THR A 783 -5.84 -3.51 65.16
CA THR A 783 -4.94 -4.59 64.72
C THR A 783 -4.83 -5.72 65.73
N SER A 784 -4.78 -6.97 65.26
CA SER A 784 -4.94 -8.14 66.13
C SER A 784 -3.63 -8.76 66.64
N SER A 785 -2.45 -8.51 66.06
CA SER A 785 -1.23 -9.25 66.48
C SER A 785 0.04 -8.44 66.75
N SER A 786 0.14 -7.18 66.32
CA SER A 786 1.40 -6.43 66.32
C SER A 786 1.27 -5.00 66.85
N GLN A 787 2.43 -4.38 67.10
CA GLN A 787 2.57 -3.08 67.75
C GLN A 787 2.15 -1.92 66.83
N THR A 788 1.54 -0.88 67.40
CA THR A 788 1.22 0.38 66.71
C THR A 788 1.92 1.55 67.38
N GLU A 789 2.54 2.40 66.58
CA GLU A 789 3.47 3.43 67.03
C GLU A 789 3.18 4.79 66.39
N LEU A 790 3.02 5.82 67.23
CA LEU A 790 2.99 7.23 66.82
C LEU A 790 4.20 7.97 67.38
N TYR A 791 4.99 8.60 66.52
CA TYR A 791 6.23 9.26 66.91
C TYR A 791 6.29 10.69 66.38
N ASN A 792 6.39 11.67 67.26
CA ASN A 792 6.58 13.07 66.89
C ASN A 792 7.95 13.60 67.32
N MET A 793 8.71 14.21 66.39
CA MET A 793 10.03 14.77 66.68
C MET A 793 10.10 16.30 66.72
N LYS A 794 9.15 17.00 66.08
CA LYS A 794 9.09 18.47 65.95
C LYS A 794 7.64 18.93 65.92
N GLY A 795 7.36 20.17 66.32
CA GLY A 795 6.00 20.71 66.36
C GLY A 795 5.10 20.02 67.38
N ASP A 796 3.83 20.36 67.39
CA ASP A 796 2.85 19.80 68.33
C ASP A 796 2.38 18.40 67.91
N MET A 797 2.09 17.56 68.89
CA MET A 797 1.46 16.26 68.68
C MET A 797 0.04 16.27 69.24
N THR A 798 -0.95 15.95 68.41
CA THR A 798 -2.33 15.73 68.85
C THR A 798 -2.74 14.30 68.54
N VAL A 799 -3.29 13.58 69.52
CA VAL A 799 -3.81 12.22 69.37
C VAL A 799 -5.26 12.18 69.86
N GLY A 800 -6.19 12.44 68.95
CA GLY A 800 -7.64 12.44 69.18
C GLY A 800 -8.37 11.20 68.66
N GLY A 801 -7.71 10.40 67.80
CA GLY A 801 -8.26 9.18 67.22
C GLY A 801 -8.24 7.95 68.15
N ASN A 802 -8.47 6.78 67.55
CA ASN A 802 -8.51 5.49 68.24
C ASN A 802 -7.31 4.61 67.85
N ILE A 803 -6.63 4.03 68.84
CA ILE A 803 -5.60 3.01 68.66
C ILE A 803 -5.99 1.81 69.51
N ASN A 804 -6.37 0.71 68.88
CA ASN A 804 -6.73 -0.53 69.54
C ASN A 804 -5.85 -1.68 69.02
N THR A 805 -5.17 -2.35 69.93
CA THR A 805 -4.26 -3.46 69.62
C THR A 805 -4.57 -4.66 70.51
N THR A 806 -4.75 -5.86 69.94
CA THR A 806 -5.01 -7.07 70.74
C THR A 806 -3.70 -7.61 71.30
N ASN A 807 -2.81 -8.20 70.48
CA ASN A 807 -1.57 -8.82 70.97
C ASN A 807 -0.30 -7.96 70.86
N GLY A 808 -0.42 -6.68 70.48
CA GLY A 808 0.70 -5.75 70.29
C GLY A 808 0.65 -4.57 71.24
N ASN A 809 1.75 -3.82 71.36
CA ASN A 809 1.78 -2.60 72.18
C ASN A 809 1.17 -1.41 71.43
N ALA A 810 0.55 -0.48 72.14
CA ALA A 810 0.24 0.85 71.61
C ALA A 810 1.24 1.87 72.17
N VAL A 811 2.03 2.53 71.32
CA VAL A 811 3.10 3.44 71.76
C VAL A 811 2.93 4.83 71.13
N ILE A 812 2.95 5.86 71.97
CA ILE A 812 2.94 7.27 71.59
C ILE A 812 4.19 7.92 72.18
N LEU A 813 5.04 8.49 71.34
CA LEU A 813 6.25 9.19 71.77
C LEU A 813 6.30 10.60 71.18
N ASN A 814 6.17 11.61 72.04
CA ASN A 814 6.39 13.01 71.67
C ASN A 814 7.79 13.48 72.09
N LYS A 815 8.54 14.05 71.15
CA LYS A 815 9.80 14.79 71.38
C LYS A 815 9.76 16.22 70.80
N GLY A 816 8.62 16.61 70.22
CA GLY A 816 8.34 17.92 69.67
C GLY A 816 8.05 18.95 70.76
N ASP A 817 7.06 19.81 70.54
CA ASP A 817 6.80 20.95 71.42
C ASP A 817 5.77 20.58 72.50
N LYS A 818 4.47 20.46 72.14
CA LYS A 818 3.39 20.01 73.04
C LYS A 818 2.83 18.62 72.64
N LEU A 819 2.35 17.85 73.61
CA LEU A 819 1.49 16.67 73.39
C LEU A 819 0.08 16.96 73.92
N THR A 820 -0.93 16.69 73.10
CA THR A 820 -2.34 16.61 73.52
C THR A 820 -2.88 15.23 73.15
N ALA A 821 -3.28 14.44 74.13
CA ALA A 821 -3.92 13.14 73.95
C ALA A 821 -5.35 13.19 74.50
N ASN A 822 -6.33 13.02 73.63
CA ASN A 822 -7.75 13.10 73.94
C ASN A 822 -8.58 12.01 73.23
N GLY A 823 -7.91 11.04 72.60
CA GLY A 823 -8.51 9.89 71.94
C GLY A 823 -8.56 8.62 72.80
N THR A 824 -8.89 7.49 72.16
CA THR A 824 -8.94 6.16 72.81
C THR A 824 -7.68 5.35 72.50
N ILE A 825 -6.98 4.88 73.52
CA ILE A 825 -5.75 4.10 73.37
C ILE A 825 -5.89 2.81 74.18
N SER A 826 -6.08 1.69 73.49
CA SER A 826 -6.22 0.38 74.11
C SER A 826 -5.20 -0.63 73.59
N SER A 827 -4.70 -1.44 74.52
CA SER A 827 -3.89 -2.60 74.20
C SER A 827 -4.16 -3.70 75.22
N GLU A 828 -4.35 -4.95 74.79
CA GLU A 828 -4.37 -6.10 75.72
C GLU A 828 -2.96 -6.53 76.16
N LYS A 829 -1.91 -5.92 75.60
CA LYS A 829 -0.51 -6.17 75.95
C LYS A 829 0.10 -5.05 76.79
N ASP A 830 0.21 -3.85 76.22
CA ASP A 830 0.81 -2.69 76.91
C ASP A 830 0.49 -1.38 76.18
N VAL A 831 0.21 -0.31 76.94
CA VAL A 831 0.07 1.05 76.41
C VAL A 831 1.20 1.91 76.95
N LYS A 832 1.90 2.64 76.06
CA LYS A 832 2.94 3.58 76.45
C LYS A 832 2.83 4.95 75.81
N VAL A 833 2.54 5.96 76.62
CA VAL A 833 2.50 7.36 76.22
C VAL A 833 3.65 8.10 76.90
N VAL A 834 4.57 8.64 76.11
CA VAL A 834 5.78 9.30 76.61
C VAL A 834 5.87 10.72 76.06
N ASN A 835 5.79 11.72 76.93
CA ASN A 835 6.06 13.12 76.58
C ASN A 835 7.50 13.50 76.94
N LYS A 836 8.29 13.85 75.93
CA LYS A 836 9.62 14.47 76.05
C LYS A 836 9.68 15.87 75.44
N GLY A 837 8.52 16.49 75.26
CA GLY A 837 8.40 17.83 74.72
C GLY A 837 8.90 18.92 75.66
N SER A 838 8.92 20.15 75.18
CA SER A 838 9.23 21.33 75.99
C SER A 838 8.01 21.85 76.77
N VAL A 839 6.80 21.43 76.41
CA VAL A 839 5.53 21.80 77.05
C VAL A 839 4.93 20.58 77.74
N GLU A 840 4.31 20.82 78.90
CA GLU A 840 3.53 19.83 79.65
C GLU A 840 2.43 19.22 78.77
N ALA A 841 2.25 17.90 78.87
CA ALA A 841 1.24 17.21 78.07
C ALA A 841 -0.17 17.42 78.61
N ASP A 842 -1.13 17.56 77.71
CA ASP A 842 -2.55 17.51 78.04
C ASP A 842 -3.08 16.11 77.75
N VAL A 843 -3.31 15.32 78.80
CA VAL A 843 -3.77 13.92 78.71
C VAL A 843 -5.04 13.66 79.52
N GLU A 844 -5.69 14.70 80.05
CA GLU A 844 -6.84 14.57 80.95
C GLU A 844 -8.03 13.87 80.29
N ASN A 845 -8.19 14.08 78.98
CA ASN A 845 -9.29 13.52 78.19
C ASN A 845 -8.91 12.21 77.46
N ALA A 846 -7.71 11.68 77.66
CA ALA A 846 -7.31 10.41 77.06
C ALA A 846 -8.07 9.24 77.69
N GLN A 847 -8.65 8.36 76.87
CA GLN A 847 -9.28 7.12 77.33
C GLN A 847 -8.31 5.96 77.13
N VAL A 848 -7.73 5.45 78.22
CA VAL A 848 -6.67 4.43 78.14
C VAL A 848 -7.09 3.12 78.79
N THR A 849 -6.96 2.02 78.06
CA THR A 849 -7.21 0.65 78.55
C THR A 849 -5.94 -0.18 78.41
N THR A 850 -5.38 -0.64 79.53
CA THR A 850 -4.14 -1.44 79.56
C THR A 850 -4.13 -2.43 80.74
N PRO A 851 -3.50 -3.63 80.62
CA PRO A 851 -3.37 -4.56 81.74
C PRO A 851 -2.50 -4.05 82.89
N ASN A 852 -1.62 -3.08 82.61
CA ASN A 852 -0.68 -2.50 83.59
C ASN A 852 -1.30 -1.26 84.25
N GLU A 853 -2.29 -1.47 85.12
CA GLU A 853 -3.00 -0.39 85.83
C GLU A 853 -2.04 0.53 86.60
N GLY A 854 -1.72 1.70 86.03
CA GLY A 854 -0.98 2.79 86.71
C GLY A 854 0.32 3.28 86.04
N ASN A 855 0.88 2.58 85.05
CA ASN A 855 2.13 2.96 84.38
C ASN A 855 1.97 3.07 82.86
N TRP A 856 1.03 3.89 82.38
CA TRP A 856 0.81 4.09 80.94
C TRP A 856 1.35 5.42 80.41
N PHE A 857 1.54 6.42 81.28
CA PHE A 857 2.02 7.75 80.94
C PHE A 857 3.35 8.08 81.63
N TRP A 858 4.30 8.61 80.87
CA TRP A 858 5.57 9.12 81.38
C TRP A 858 5.87 10.51 80.83
N GLU A 859 6.18 11.43 81.72
CA GLU A 859 6.55 12.79 81.36
C GLU A 859 8.00 13.08 81.75
N GLN A 860 8.77 13.56 80.77
CA GLN A 860 10.14 13.98 80.94
C GLN A 860 10.38 15.25 80.12
N LEU A 861 10.01 16.40 80.68
CA LEU A 861 10.21 17.70 80.04
C LEU A 861 11.67 17.88 79.60
N LYS A 862 11.83 18.36 78.36
CA LYS A 862 13.13 18.64 77.77
C LYS A 862 13.81 19.74 78.60
N LYS A 863 14.78 19.39 79.44
CA LYS A 863 15.58 20.38 80.18
C LYS A 863 16.39 21.18 79.17
N ILE A 864 16.06 22.46 79.00
CA ILE A 864 16.83 23.39 78.17
C ILE A 864 18.12 23.74 78.93
N PHE A 865 19.12 22.87 78.91
CA PHE A 865 20.48 23.23 79.34
C PHE A 865 21.53 22.51 78.47
N ASN A 866 22.16 23.33 77.63
CA ASN A 866 23.30 23.14 76.71
C ASN A 866 23.09 22.34 75.42
#